data_AF-A0A2V6K1D0-F1
#
_entry.id   AF-A0A2V6K1D0-F1
#
_cell.length_a   1.000
_cell.length_b   1.000
_cell.length_c   1.000
_cell.angle_alpha   90.00
_cell.angle_beta   90.00
_cell.angle_gamma   90.00
#
_symmetry.space_group_name_H-M   'P 1'
#
loop_
_entity.id
_entity.type
_entity.pdbx_description
1 polymer ?
#
loop_
_entity_poly.entity_id
_entity_poly.type
_entity_poly.pdbx_seq_one_letter_code
_entity_poly.pdbx_strand_id
1 'polypeptide(L)'
;MAQGTNNKSVDPRWYKDAVIYELHVKTFCDSDGDGIGDFRGLIEKLDYLSELGVTAIWLLPFYPSPLRDDGYDIADYFDVNPNFGTLDDFRALLDAAHARNLRVITELVINHTSDQNPWFQKSRRAVAAAGVGDSGRTGPAGVTSPGHSDDLAYKDFYVWSDTPEKYKDARIIFKDFETSNWAWDPVAKAYYWHRFYSHQPDLNFDNPAVHDAVQKVCDFWLSMGVDGLRLDAVPYLYEREDTNCENLAETHEYLRRLRAHVDAKFPNRMLLAEANQWPEDAAAYFGKGDESHMSFHFPLMPRMFMALQMEDRFPIIDIMEQTPPVPESCQWAMFLRNHDELTLEMVTDEERDYMYRVYATDPHARINLGIRRRLAPLLANSRRKIELLDTLLFSMPGTPIVYYGDEIGMGDNFYLGDRNGCRTPMQWSPDRNAGFSRANPQQLYLPVTIDPEYHYEAVNVENQQKNLSSLLWWTRRVIAMRKNFKAFSRGSLEFLYPDNAKVLAFLRRWENETIVVVANLSRFAQSVELDLSRFAGCVPMEVFSRNLFRPIRKSRYVITLGPHAYYWFALQAPAEPRRAVKKRVVPTLKAPARLEVLLDDGQREQLESEILPTYIGTCRWFGSKARTFRELKVVEQLPISTDSNGAQLWFIEISYLDAPAETYAIPVKIGSNDVARSLSQSAPHAIIAHFAGRDGGVLFDAIWDATFRSQLFEAVIRSQRLKARAGDFVGTIADKFEREKAVSPDDSHVVSGEQSNSSVLFDSKFFLKLYRKIEDGVNPDVEINRFLTERTDFPNVPAFVGAIEYRRAKAEPTVVCLLQRAAPNEGDVWTRTVDAVGRYYERVLERKADLQNETAPPGPLLDELIGGVYPEKVKLFGKRTAELHLALASRPDDPAFRPEPFNAMAQRSVYQTMRTSLRRTFTLLEKKLPELSRAFRDEAKEVLGAEQEILAREKRLLDRRTNAAKIRIHGDYHLGQLLYTGKDFVILDFEGEPARPLSERKLKRSALRDVAGMMRSFQYAAYSALWQPAMRKEDVPFLERWADLWYRQMSSVFLQSYLNTTNGAIFVPKNSDDLQIMLEAYLLDKAVYEIGYELNHRPTWVVIPIRGIKHILQSV
;
A
#
# COMPACT_ATOMS: atom_id res chain seq x y z
N MET A 1 44.95 19.04 37.76
CA MET A 1 44.37 18.13 38.78
C MET A 1 44.42 16.71 38.22
N ALA A 2 44.20 15.67 39.04
CA ALA A 2 44.56 14.29 38.69
C ALA A 2 43.79 13.72 37.48
N GLN A 3 44.46 12.84 36.73
CA GLN A 3 43.82 12.00 35.72
C GLN A 3 42.92 10.98 36.41
N GLY A 4 41.60 11.12 36.26
CA GLY A 4 40.68 10.02 36.54
C GLY A 4 40.63 9.08 35.35
N THR A 5 41.16 7.86 35.49
CA THR A 5 41.00 6.77 34.53
C THR A 5 39.53 6.33 34.52
N ASN A 6 38.72 7.04 33.74
CA ASN A 6 37.28 6.87 33.69
C ASN A 6 36.92 5.59 32.91
N ASN A 7 37.09 4.45 33.57
CA ASN A 7 36.79 3.11 33.09
C ASN A 7 35.27 2.92 32.97
N LYS A 8 34.67 3.56 31.94
CA LYS A 8 33.25 3.43 31.62
C LYS A 8 32.95 1.95 31.36
N SER A 9 32.04 1.40 32.15
CA SER A 9 31.47 0.08 31.88
C SER A 9 30.95 0.03 30.43
N VAL A 10 31.51 -0.88 29.63
CA VAL A 10 31.04 -1.11 28.25
C VAL A 10 29.57 -1.52 28.31
N ASP A 11 28.72 -0.82 27.57
CA ASP A 11 27.30 -1.16 27.49
C ASP A 11 27.14 -2.51 26.76
N PRO A 12 26.55 -3.55 27.40
CA PRO A 12 26.30 -4.84 26.76
C PRO A 12 25.38 -4.72 25.54
N ARG A 13 24.60 -3.63 25.43
CA ARG A 13 23.66 -3.38 24.32
C ARG A 13 24.14 -2.25 23.39
N TRP A 14 25.46 -2.04 23.27
CA TRP A 14 26.06 -1.00 22.43
C TRP A 14 25.51 -0.96 20.99
N TYR A 15 25.19 -2.13 20.44
CA TYR A 15 24.66 -2.31 19.09
C TYR A 15 23.31 -1.63 18.87
N LYS A 16 22.53 -1.33 19.91
CA LYS A 16 21.27 -0.56 19.80
C LYS A 16 21.48 0.91 19.42
N ASP A 17 22.56 1.52 19.93
CA ASP A 17 22.89 2.92 19.67
C ASP A 17 23.77 3.12 18.44
N ALA A 18 24.22 2.03 17.82
CA ALA A 18 25.20 2.08 16.74
C ALA A 18 24.68 2.77 15.47
N VAL A 19 25.63 3.11 14.61
CA VAL A 19 25.45 3.26 13.15
C VAL A 19 26.50 2.34 12.53
N ILE A 20 26.04 1.37 11.75
CA ILE A 20 26.87 0.36 11.10
C ILE A 20 27.19 0.84 9.68
N TYR A 21 28.37 0.49 9.16
CA TYR A 21 28.77 0.77 7.78
C TYR A 21 29.28 -0.52 7.13
N GLU A 22 28.62 -0.95 6.07
CA GLU A 22 28.88 -2.19 5.33
C GLU A 22 29.89 -1.91 4.21
N LEU A 23 31.06 -2.58 4.26
CA LEU A 23 32.09 -2.46 3.24
C LEU A 23 32.80 -3.78 2.95
N HIS A 24 33.43 -3.86 1.79
CA HIS A 24 34.30 -4.96 1.40
C HIS A 24 35.73 -4.44 1.27
N VAL A 25 36.69 -5.10 1.94
CA VAL A 25 38.10 -4.72 1.97
C VAL A 25 38.64 -4.53 0.54
N LYS A 26 38.43 -5.55 -0.29
CA LYS A 26 38.73 -5.66 -1.73
C LYS A 26 38.41 -4.43 -2.58
N THR A 27 37.41 -3.63 -2.20
CA THR A 27 36.88 -2.53 -3.03
C THR A 27 36.87 -1.19 -2.30
N PHE A 28 37.43 -1.11 -1.08
CA PHE A 28 37.43 0.12 -0.29
C PHE A 28 38.68 1.00 -0.51
N CYS A 29 39.90 0.47 -0.37
CA CYS A 29 41.13 1.17 -0.78
C CYS A 29 42.29 0.19 -0.95
N ASP A 30 43.06 0.37 -2.03
CA ASP A 30 44.32 -0.31 -2.33
C ASP A 30 45.50 0.58 -1.83
N SER A 31 46.39 0.02 -1.01
CA SER A 31 47.57 0.72 -0.48
C SER A 31 48.88 0.43 -1.21
N ASP A 32 49.09 -0.75 -1.81
CA ASP A 32 50.38 -1.13 -2.41
C ASP A 32 50.45 -0.96 -3.94
N GLY A 33 49.29 -0.94 -4.61
CA GLY A 33 49.11 -0.66 -6.03
C GLY A 33 48.90 -1.88 -6.92
N ASP A 34 48.51 -3.04 -6.39
CA ASP A 34 48.25 -4.24 -7.20
C ASP A 34 46.91 -4.19 -7.99
N GLY A 35 45.93 -3.42 -7.51
CA GLY A 35 44.57 -3.30 -8.06
C GLY A 35 43.45 -3.84 -7.16
N ILE A 36 43.76 -4.31 -5.96
CA ILE A 36 42.87 -4.93 -4.98
C ILE A 36 42.93 -4.14 -3.66
N GLY A 37 41.78 -3.95 -3.00
CA GLY A 37 41.71 -3.26 -1.72
C GLY A 37 42.12 -4.15 -0.54
N ASP A 38 42.88 -3.58 0.40
CA ASP A 38 43.58 -4.33 1.46
C ASP A 38 43.33 -3.75 2.88
N PHE A 39 43.73 -4.48 3.92
CA PHE A 39 43.51 -4.07 5.32
C PHE A 39 44.25 -2.78 5.72
N ARG A 40 45.45 -2.52 5.17
CA ARG A 40 46.22 -1.28 5.42
C ARG A 40 45.58 -0.10 4.68
N GLY A 41 45.13 -0.32 3.44
CA GLY A 41 44.29 0.62 2.70
C GLY A 41 43.04 0.99 3.49
N LEU A 42 42.37 0.03 4.13
CA LEU A 42 41.24 0.30 5.02
C LEU A 42 41.64 1.05 6.30
N ILE A 43 42.78 0.72 6.93
CA ILE A 43 43.33 1.46 8.09
C ILE A 43 43.51 2.94 7.78
N GLU A 44 44.06 3.30 6.60
CA GLU A 44 44.21 4.69 6.16
C GLU A 44 42.87 5.45 6.04
N LYS A 45 41.74 4.74 5.87
CA LYS A 45 40.40 5.34 5.71
C LYS A 45 39.53 5.28 6.98
N LEU A 46 40.03 4.74 8.09
CA LEU A 46 39.28 4.71 9.36
C LEU A 46 38.91 6.12 9.86
N ASP A 47 39.74 7.13 9.59
CA ASP A 47 39.44 8.52 9.94
C ASP A 47 38.23 9.07 9.17
N TYR A 48 38.06 8.69 7.89
CA TYR A 48 36.86 9.03 7.11
C TYR A 48 35.59 8.44 7.71
N LEU A 49 35.62 7.16 8.11
CA LEU A 49 34.48 6.48 8.73
C LEU A 49 34.14 7.06 10.10
N SER A 50 35.16 7.43 10.88
CA SER A 50 35.01 8.15 12.15
C SER A 50 34.38 9.54 11.94
N GLU A 51 34.87 10.32 10.96
CA GLU A 51 34.28 11.63 10.61
C GLU A 51 32.86 11.53 10.04
N LEU A 52 32.53 10.46 9.29
CA LEU A 52 31.18 10.18 8.81
C LEU A 52 30.19 9.98 9.98
N GLY A 53 30.71 9.62 11.15
CA GLY A 53 29.93 9.36 12.35
C GLY A 53 29.48 7.91 12.47
N VAL A 54 30.12 6.98 11.77
CA VAL A 54 29.96 5.53 11.98
C VAL A 54 30.35 5.17 13.43
N THR A 55 29.89 4.02 13.93
CA THR A 55 30.37 3.45 15.21
C THR A 55 30.71 1.97 15.13
N ALA A 56 30.34 1.30 14.04
CA ALA A 56 30.69 -0.09 13.77
C ALA A 56 30.92 -0.27 12.26
N ILE A 57 31.98 -0.99 11.89
CA ILE A 57 32.24 -1.42 10.53
C ILE A 57 31.78 -2.87 10.42
N TRP A 58 30.99 -3.19 9.41
CA TRP A 58 30.69 -4.56 9.00
C TRP A 58 31.51 -4.88 7.75
N LEU A 59 32.38 -5.88 7.88
CA LEU A 59 33.22 -6.39 6.81
C LEU A 59 32.57 -7.61 6.15
N LEU A 60 32.36 -7.53 4.84
CA LEU A 60 32.05 -8.69 3.98
C LEU A 60 33.21 -9.72 4.01
N PRO A 61 33.04 -10.96 3.48
CA PRO A 61 34.04 -12.01 3.63
C PRO A 61 35.44 -11.58 3.17
N PHE A 62 36.43 -11.83 4.03
CA PHE A 62 37.84 -11.55 3.76
C PHE A 62 38.71 -12.82 3.89
N TYR A 63 38.08 -13.99 3.88
CA TYR A 63 38.69 -15.29 4.10
C TYR A 63 39.37 -15.86 2.84
N PRO A 64 40.30 -16.83 2.96
CA PRO A 64 40.74 -17.64 1.84
C PRO A 64 39.55 -18.27 1.12
N SER A 65 39.43 -17.95 -0.16
CA SER A 65 38.28 -18.30 -1.01
C SER A 65 38.72 -18.22 -2.48
N PRO A 66 38.18 -19.06 -3.39
CA PRO A 66 38.35 -18.89 -4.82
C PRO A 66 37.46 -17.77 -5.42
N LEU A 67 36.73 -17.02 -4.59
CA LEU A 67 35.93 -15.84 -4.91
C LEU A 67 34.84 -16.09 -5.97
N ARG A 68 34.27 -17.30 -6.02
CA ARG A 68 33.23 -17.69 -6.99
C ARG A 68 31.85 -17.18 -6.58
N ASP A 69 31.61 -17.04 -5.27
CA ASP A 69 30.55 -16.18 -4.71
C ASP A 69 31.21 -15.05 -3.90
N ASP A 70 32.23 -14.44 -4.50
CA ASP A 70 32.92 -13.23 -4.03
C ASP A 70 33.48 -13.28 -2.59
N GLY A 71 33.70 -14.48 -2.04
CA GLY A 71 34.23 -14.72 -0.70
C GLY A 71 33.28 -15.47 0.24
N TYR A 72 31.99 -15.59 -0.10
CA TYR A 72 31.03 -16.42 0.67
C TYR A 72 31.34 -17.92 0.51
N ASP A 73 31.92 -18.32 -0.61
CA ASP A 73 32.55 -19.63 -0.80
C ASP A 73 33.88 -19.72 -0.03
N ILE A 74 33.81 -19.92 1.29
CA ILE A 74 34.97 -19.97 2.20
C ILE A 74 35.75 -21.29 2.09
N ALA A 75 37.04 -21.21 1.74
CA ALA A 75 37.96 -22.34 1.68
C ALA A 75 38.73 -22.58 2.99
N ASP A 76 39.01 -21.54 3.79
CA ASP A 76 39.50 -21.68 5.17
C ASP A 76 38.89 -20.58 6.05
N TYR A 77 38.53 -20.92 7.30
CA TYR A 77 37.92 -20.02 8.27
C TYR A 77 38.92 -19.41 9.26
N PHE A 78 40.16 -19.88 9.30
CA PHE A 78 41.16 -19.56 10.34
C PHE A 78 42.31 -18.67 9.87
N ASP A 79 42.23 -18.15 8.65
CA ASP A 79 43.20 -17.20 8.07
C ASP A 79 42.46 -16.12 7.26
N VAL A 80 43.18 -15.21 6.64
CA VAL A 80 42.66 -14.17 5.73
C VAL A 80 43.10 -14.42 4.29
N ASN A 81 42.37 -13.88 3.31
CA ASN A 81 42.74 -13.98 1.91
C ASN A 81 44.08 -13.26 1.67
N PRO A 82 45.09 -13.90 1.07
CA PRO A 82 46.40 -13.27 0.84
C PRO A 82 46.33 -11.96 0.04
N ASN A 83 45.31 -11.79 -0.79
CA ASN A 83 45.07 -10.58 -1.59
C ASN A 83 44.61 -9.37 -0.74
N PHE A 84 44.26 -9.56 0.54
CA PHE A 84 43.81 -8.49 1.44
C PHE A 84 44.83 -8.16 2.55
N GLY A 85 45.92 -8.92 2.66
CA GLY A 85 46.96 -8.80 3.68
C GLY A 85 47.14 -10.07 4.51
N THR A 86 47.50 -9.92 5.79
CA THR A 86 47.74 -11.02 6.73
C THR A 86 46.87 -10.93 7.99
N LEU A 87 46.82 -12.00 8.79
CA LEU A 87 46.19 -11.99 10.11
C LEU A 87 46.73 -10.88 11.04
N ASP A 88 47.99 -10.48 10.90
CA ASP A 88 48.56 -9.37 11.68
C ASP A 88 48.13 -8.00 11.16
N ASP A 89 47.87 -7.85 9.85
CA ASP A 89 47.24 -6.64 9.29
C ASP A 89 45.77 -6.52 9.73
N PHE A 90 45.05 -7.64 9.85
CA PHE A 90 43.70 -7.66 10.42
C PHE A 90 43.69 -7.31 11.92
N ARG A 91 44.68 -7.77 12.70
CA ARG A 91 44.85 -7.34 14.11
C ARG A 91 45.14 -5.85 14.20
N ALA A 92 46.02 -5.33 13.35
CA ALA A 92 46.29 -3.89 13.27
C ALA A 92 45.02 -3.09 12.89
N LEU A 93 44.14 -3.63 12.05
CA LEU A 93 42.83 -3.03 11.74
C LEU A 93 41.91 -3.00 12.97
N LEU A 94 41.79 -4.12 13.71
CA LEU A 94 41.01 -4.18 14.94
C LEU A 94 41.49 -3.13 15.96
N ASP A 95 42.79 -3.09 16.25
CA ASP A 95 43.39 -2.12 17.18
C ASP A 95 43.17 -0.67 16.71
N ALA A 96 43.38 -0.39 15.42
CA ALA A 96 43.23 0.95 14.85
C ALA A 96 41.76 1.42 14.81
N ALA A 97 40.80 0.51 14.67
CA ALA A 97 39.37 0.78 14.77
C ALA A 97 38.93 0.98 16.23
N HIS A 98 39.35 0.10 17.14
CA HIS A 98 39.05 0.18 18.57
C HIS A 98 39.61 1.45 19.21
N ALA A 99 40.82 1.88 18.82
CA ALA A 99 41.40 3.16 19.22
C ALA A 99 40.55 4.39 18.82
N ARG A 100 39.73 4.26 17.78
CA ARG A 100 38.77 5.29 17.31
C ARG A 100 37.37 5.12 17.89
N ASN A 101 37.13 4.11 18.73
CA ASN A 101 35.82 3.66 19.21
C ASN A 101 34.91 3.13 18.08
N LEU A 102 35.49 2.66 16.98
CA LEU A 102 34.79 1.92 15.93
C LEU A 102 34.83 0.42 16.29
N ARG A 103 33.65 -0.20 16.39
CA ARG A 103 33.51 -1.66 16.53
C ARG A 103 33.73 -2.35 15.19
N VAL A 104 34.12 -3.62 15.19
CA VAL A 104 34.27 -4.43 13.97
C VAL A 104 33.38 -5.67 14.05
N ILE A 105 32.52 -5.81 13.04
CA ILE A 105 31.64 -6.96 12.79
C ILE A 105 32.18 -7.68 11.55
N THR A 106 32.28 -9.00 11.60
CA THR A 106 32.72 -9.83 10.47
C THR A 106 31.60 -10.79 10.05
N GLU A 107 31.72 -11.36 8.86
CA GLU A 107 30.87 -12.48 8.46
C GLU A 107 31.14 -13.75 9.27
N LEU A 108 30.13 -14.61 9.30
CA LEU A 108 30.23 -16.00 9.71
C LEU A 108 29.27 -16.83 8.83
N VAL A 109 29.78 -17.27 7.68
CA VAL A 109 29.06 -18.18 6.76
C VAL A 109 29.06 -19.57 7.36
N ILE A 110 27.97 -19.93 8.03
CA ILE A 110 27.84 -21.21 8.75
C ILE A 110 27.08 -22.28 7.97
N ASN A 111 26.29 -21.89 6.97
CA ASN A 111 25.46 -22.83 6.22
C ASN A 111 26.27 -23.75 5.28
N HIS A 112 27.29 -23.21 4.63
CA HIS A 112 28.03 -23.87 3.55
C HIS A 112 29.51 -23.49 3.57
N THR A 113 30.34 -24.23 2.83
CA THR A 113 31.75 -23.87 2.57
C THR A 113 32.01 -23.81 1.07
N SER A 114 33.19 -23.33 0.64
CA SER A 114 33.68 -23.63 -0.72
C SER A 114 33.81 -25.14 -0.95
N ASP A 115 33.62 -25.59 -2.19
CA ASP A 115 33.98 -26.96 -2.60
C ASP A 115 35.51 -27.22 -2.55
N GLN A 116 36.32 -26.16 -2.47
CA GLN A 116 37.77 -26.23 -2.25
C GLN A 116 38.15 -26.33 -0.76
N ASN A 117 37.20 -26.21 0.16
CA ASN A 117 37.46 -26.29 1.60
C ASN A 117 38.04 -27.68 1.97
N PRO A 118 39.10 -27.76 2.81
CA PRO A 118 39.67 -29.02 3.26
C PRO A 118 38.65 -30.02 3.81
N TRP A 119 37.59 -29.57 4.49
CA TRP A 119 36.55 -30.44 5.01
C TRP A 119 35.77 -31.15 3.88
N PHE A 120 35.32 -30.43 2.84
CA PHE A 120 34.62 -31.04 1.69
C PHE A 120 35.56 -31.93 0.88
N GLN A 121 36.82 -31.53 0.72
CA GLN A 121 37.84 -32.33 0.04
C GLN A 121 38.09 -33.68 0.74
N LYS A 122 38.06 -33.71 2.09
CA LYS A 122 38.09 -34.96 2.86
C LYS A 122 36.78 -35.74 2.75
N SER A 123 35.65 -35.06 2.93
CA SER A 123 34.30 -35.65 2.86
C SER A 123 34.06 -36.41 1.55
N ARG A 124 34.31 -35.78 0.39
CA ARG A 124 34.09 -36.42 -0.92
C ARG A 124 34.98 -37.66 -1.15
N ARG A 125 36.19 -37.70 -0.57
CA ARG A 125 37.06 -38.89 -0.59
C ARG A 125 36.60 -39.98 0.37
N ALA A 126 36.13 -39.61 1.55
CA ALA A 126 35.59 -40.56 2.53
C ALA A 126 34.30 -41.23 2.02
N VAL A 127 33.39 -40.47 1.39
CA VAL A 127 32.20 -41.02 0.73
C VAL A 127 32.58 -41.91 -0.46
N ALA A 128 33.58 -41.54 -1.27
CA ALA A 128 34.09 -42.40 -2.34
C ALA A 128 34.61 -43.77 -1.84
N ALA A 129 35.11 -43.83 -0.61
CA ALA A 129 35.63 -45.05 0.02
C ALA A 129 34.57 -45.87 0.79
N ALA A 130 33.56 -45.20 1.38
CA ALA A 130 32.62 -45.81 2.33
C ALA A 130 31.15 -45.82 1.86
N GLY A 131 30.80 -45.11 0.78
CA GLY A 131 29.43 -44.92 0.31
C GLY A 131 28.59 -43.99 1.20
N VAL A 132 27.37 -43.68 0.72
CA VAL A 132 26.40 -42.82 1.41
C VAL A 132 25.72 -43.55 2.57
N GLY A 133 25.52 -42.85 3.69
CA GLY A 133 24.78 -43.33 4.87
C GLY A 133 25.54 -44.33 5.76
N ASP A 134 24.90 -44.73 6.86
CA ASP A 134 25.41 -45.68 7.87
C ASP A 134 25.28 -47.15 7.43
N SER A 135 25.36 -47.43 6.13
CA SER A 135 25.25 -48.80 5.66
C SER A 135 26.53 -49.56 6.02
N GLY A 136 26.39 -50.67 6.76
CA GLY A 136 27.46 -51.63 7.07
C GLY A 136 27.95 -52.43 5.84
N ARG A 137 28.02 -51.78 4.67
CA ARG A 137 28.65 -52.32 3.46
C ARG A 137 30.15 -52.43 3.70
N THR A 138 30.59 -53.63 4.02
CA THR A 138 31.98 -54.04 3.81
C THR A 138 32.32 -53.95 2.32
N GLY A 139 32.79 -52.78 1.89
CA GLY A 139 33.52 -52.63 0.63
C GLY A 139 34.72 -53.61 0.59
N PRO A 140 35.22 -53.96 -0.61
CA PRO A 140 36.17 -55.06 -0.77
C PRO A 140 37.42 -54.85 0.09
N ALA A 141 37.71 -55.81 0.96
CA ALA A 141 38.87 -55.78 1.84
C ALA A 141 40.16 -55.71 1.03
N GLY A 142 40.86 -54.58 1.06
CA GLY A 142 42.08 -54.40 0.26
C GLY A 142 42.76 -53.02 0.27
N VAL A 143 42.15 -51.95 0.80
CA VAL A 143 42.75 -50.59 0.76
C VAL A 143 42.96 -49.98 2.14
N THR A 144 43.82 -50.62 2.95
CA THR A 144 44.36 -50.02 4.18
C THR A 144 45.52 -49.06 3.85
N SER A 145 45.22 -47.96 3.17
CA SER A 145 46.15 -46.85 2.98
C SER A 145 46.19 -45.99 4.25
N PRO A 146 47.36 -45.75 4.88
CA PRO A 146 47.45 -45.14 6.22
C PRO A 146 47.12 -43.63 6.29
N GLY A 147 46.56 -43.06 5.22
CA GLY A 147 46.02 -41.70 5.18
C GLY A 147 44.49 -41.63 5.03
N HIS A 148 43.76 -42.74 5.16
CA HIS A 148 42.30 -42.76 5.02
C HIS A 148 41.53 -42.73 6.36
N SER A 149 42.21 -42.88 7.50
CA SER A 149 41.60 -42.77 8.84
C SER A 149 41.03 -41.38 9.11
N ASP A 150 41.79 -40.36 8.76
CA ASP A 150 41.53 -38.98 9.18
C ASP A 150 40.50 -38.29 8.29
N ASP A 151 40.34 -38.75 7.04
CA ASP A 151 39.31 -38.29 6.12
C ASP A 151 37.92 -38.84 6.49
N LEU A 152 37.84 -40.06 7.03
CA LEU A 152 36.58 -40.67 7.47
C LEU A 152 35.87 -39.86 8.56
N ALA A 153 36.61 -39.14 9.42
CA ALA A 153 36.03 -38.23 10.41
C ALA A 153 35.24 -37.05 9.78
N TYR A 154 35.45 -36.78 8.49
CA TYR A 154 34.76 -35.74 7.72
C TYR A 154 33.74 -36.32 6.72
N LYS A 155 33.50 -37.63 6.69
CA LYS A 155 32.52 -38.26 5.77
C LYS A 155 31.20 -37.49 5.78
N ASP A 156 30.58 -37.41 6.95
CA ASP A 156 29.24 -36.87 7.14
C ASP A 156 29.25 -35.40 7.59
N PHE A 157 30.29 -34.62 7.25
CA PHE A 157 30.32 -33.15 7.47
C PHE A 157 29.40 -32.38 6.50
N TYR A 158 28.96 -33.02 5.42
CA TYR A 158 28.13 -32.44 4.36
C TYR A 158 26.96 -33.38 4.06
N VAL A 159 25.89 -32.83 3.50
CA VAL A 159 24.65 -33.59 3.27
C VAL A 159 24.74 -34.35 1.93
N TRP A 160 24.84 -35.69 2.01
CA TRP A 160 25.01 -36.58 0.85
C TRP A 160 23.76 -37.44 0.58
N SER A 161 23.53 -37.79 -0.69
CA SER A 161 22.48 -38.70 -1.14
C SER A 161 22.94 -39.54 -2.34
N ASP A 162 22.48 -40.79 -2.45
CA ASP A 162 22.66 -41.60 -3.66
C ASP A 162 21.89 -41.01 -4.86
N THR A 163 20.81 -40.25 -4.60
CA THR A 163 19.86 -39.76 -5.61
C THR A 163 19.31 -38.36 -5.27
N PRO A 164 18.90 -37.54 -6.27
CA PRO A 164 18.52 -36.13 -6.06
C PRO A 164 17.06 -35.89 -5.65
N GLU A 165 16.29 -36.94 -5.32
CA GLU A 165 14.85 -36.82 -5.02
C GLU A 165 14.50 -36.42 -3.59
N LYS A 166 15.47 -36.11 -2.73
CA LYS A 166 15.19 -35.61 -1.37
C LYS A 166 14.84 -34.12 -1.37
N TYR A 167 14.04 -33.69 -0.38
CA TYR A 167 13.76 -32.28 -0.06
C TYR A 167 13.10 -31.49 -1.20
N LYS A 168 12.18 -32.14 -1.94
CA LYS A 168 11.58 -31.62 -3.19
C LYS A 168 10.81 -30.29 -3.06
N ASP A 169 10.30 -29.98 -1.87
CA ASP A 169 9.54 -28.76 -1.61
C ASP A 169 10.44 -27.57 -1.23
N ALA A 170 11.75 -27.79 -1.07
CA ALA A 170 12.73 -26.72 -0.90
C ALA A 170 12.93 -25.95 -2.20
N ARG A 171 12.94 -24.62 -2.13
CA ARG A 171 13.14 -23.75 -3.30
C ARG A 171 14.63 -23.69 -3.68
N ILE A 172 14.87 -23.60 -4.99
CA ILE A 172 16.14 -23.07 -5.53
C ILE A 172 16.16 -21.56 -5.27
N ILE A 173 17.26 -21.03 -4.75
CA ILE A 173 17.46 -19.60 -4.52
C ILE A 173 18.01 -18.93 -5.80
N PHE A 174 19.19 -19.35 -6.26
CA PHE A 174 19.87 -18.82 -7.45
C PHE A 174 19.35 -19.43 -8.77
N LYS A 175 18.05 -19.23 -9.04
CA LYS A 175 17.31 -19.82 -10.19
C LYS A 175 17.83 -19.45 -11.58
N ASP A 176 18.59 -18.37 -11.71
CA ASP A 176 19.21 -17.96 -12.98
C ASP A 176 20.47 -18.78 -13.33
N PHE A 177 20.99 -19.55 -12.37
CA PHE A 177 22.26 -20.26 -12.47
C PHE A 177 22.15 -21.76 -12.14
N GLU A 178 21.42 -22.12 -11.08
CA GLU A 178 21.28 -23.49 -10.62
C GLU A 178 19.93 -24.09 -10.99
N THR A 179 19.95 -25.37 -11.37
CA THR A 179 18.75 -26.12 -11.85
C THR A 179 18.23 -27.13 -10.83
N SER A 180 18.94 -27.26 -9.70
CA SER A 180 18.75 -28.26 -8.65
C SER A 180 19.46 -27.75 -7.39
N ASN A 181 19.00 -28.14 -6.20
CA ASN A 181 19.77 -27.99 -4.94
C ASN A 181 20.66 -29.23 -4.66
N TRP A 182 20.66 -30.21 -5.57
CA TRP A 182 21.51 -31.40 -5.56
C TRP A 182 22.45 -31.41 -6.77
N ALA A 183 23.76 -31.40 -6.53
CA ALA A 183 24.80 -31.55 -7.55
C ALA A 183 25.54 -32.89 -7.41
N TRP A 184 25.98 -33.47 -8.53
CA TRP A 184 26.68 -34.75 -8.56
C TRP A 184 28.19 -34.58 -8.42
N ASP A 185 28.80 -35.20 -7.39
CA ASP A 185 30.26 -35.20 -7.26
C ASP A 185 30.90 -36.40 -7.99
N PRO A 186 31.84 -36.16 -8.92
CA PRO A 186 32.46 -37.21 -9.72
C PRO A 186 33.51 -38.04 -8.96
N VAL A 187 33.91 -37.68 -7.73
CA VAL A 187 34.82 -38.46 -6.87
C VAL A 187 34.00 -39.37 -5.96
N ALA A 188 33.07 -38.82 -5.19
CA ALA A 188 32.19 -39.52 -4.25
C ALA A 188 31.21 -40.48 -4.92
N LYS A 189 30.85 -40.24 -6.19
CA LYS A 189 29.79 -40.97 -6.91
C LYS A 189 28.43 -40.88 -6.22
N ALA A 190 28.15 -39.69 -5.68
CA ALA A 190 26.95 -39.36 -4.94
C ALA A 190 26.55 -37.90 -5.23
N TYR A 191 25.31 -37.56 -4.92
CA TYR A 191 24.85 -36.17 -4.90
C TYR A 191 25.15 -35.53 -3.54
N TYR A 192 25.50 -34.24 -3.55
CA TYR A 192 25.57 -33.40 -2.35
C TYR A 192 24.61 -32.22 -2.47
N TRP A 193 24.16 -31.75 -1.31
CA TRP A 193 23.24 -30.62 -1.19
C TRP A 193 23.98 -29.28 -1.29
N HIS A 194 23.33 -28.30 -1.88
CA HIS A 194 23.72 -26.89 -1.86
C HIS A 194 22.46 -26.02 -1.96
N ARG A 195 22.33 -25.01 -1.10
CA ARG A 195 21.23 -24.02 -1.19
C ARG A 195 21.54 -22.82 -2.10
N PHE A 196 22.83 -22.60 -2.32
CA PHE A 196 23.41 -21.55 -3.15
C PHE A 196 24.01 -22.17 -4.41
N TYR A 197 25.15 -21.68 -4.92
CA TYR A 197 25.81 -22.31 -6.06
C TYR A 197 26.30 -23.73 -5.73
N SER A 198 26.42 -24.58 -6.74
CA SER A 198 26.96 -25.93 -6.65
C SER A 198 28.40 -26.00 -6.10
N HIS A 199 29.15 -24.90 -6.09
CA HIS A 199 30.45 -24.81 -5.43
C HIS A 199 30.40 -24.32 -3.96
N GLN A 200 29.20 -24.23 -3.40
CA GLN A 200 28.92 -23.96 -1.99
C GLN A 200 28.19 -25.18 -1.37
N PRO A 201 28.85 -26.35 -1.22
CA PRO A 201 28.25 -27.50 -0.54
C PRO A 201 27.85 -27.18 0.91
N ASP A 202 26.63 -27.54 1.26
CA ASP A 202 26.01 -27.26 2.56
C ASP A 202 26.52 -28.21 3.67
N LEU A 203 26.78 -27.64 4.84
CA LEU A 203 27.28 -28.33 6.02
C LEU A 203 26.15 -29.09 6.73
N ASN A 204 26.42 -30.32 7.14
CA ASN A 204 25.43 -31.19 7.78
C ASN A 204 25.26 -30.90 9.28
N PHE A 205 24.28 -30.08 9.67
CA PHE A 205 24.05 -29.76 11.08
C PHE A 205 23.41 -30.90 11.90
N ASP A 206 22.96 -32.00 11.30
CA ASP A 206 22.62 -33.22 12.07
C ASP A 206 23.89 -33.91 12.63
N ASN A 207 25.08 -33.55 12.15
CA ASN A 207 26.36 -34.03 12.68
C ASN A 207 26.90 -33.10 13.78
N PRO A 208 27.01 -33.55 15.06
CA PRO A 208 27.55 -32.73 16.15
C PRO A 208 28.99 -32.22 15.93
N ALA A 209 29.78 -32.90 15.10
CA ALA A 209 31.14 -32.44 14.77
C ALA A 209 31.15 -31.11 13.96
N VAL A 210 30.06 -30.81 13.24
CA VAL A 210 29.87 -29.52 12.56
C VAL A 210 29.57 -28.41 13.57
N HIS A 211 28.77 -28.67 14.61
CA HIS A 211 28.54 -27.72 15.72
C HIS A 211 29.86 -27.35 16.39
N ASP A 212 30.68 -28.35 16.70
CA ASP A 212 32.02 -28.22 17.27
C ASP A 212 33.01 -27.47 16.35
N ALA A 213 32.86 -27.58 15.03
CA ALA A 213 33.67 -26.86 14.06
C ALA A 213 33.29 -25.37 14.00
N VAL A 214 32.00 -25.07 13.86
CA VAL A 214 31.49 -23.68 13.82
C VAL A 214 31.78 -22.94 15.12
N GLN A 215 31.65 -23.59 16.29
CA GLN A 215 32.04 -22.99 17.58
C GLN A 215 33.53 -22.60 17.62
N LYS A 216 34.43 -23.40 17.04
CA LYS A 216 35.87 -23.08 16.96
C LYS A 216 36.15 -21.88 16.05
N VAL A 217 35.40 -21.71 14.96
CA VAL A 217 35.49 -20.52 14.11
C VAL A 217 35.03 -19.27 14.87
N CYS A 218 33.89 -19.34 15.56
CA CYS A 218 33.39 -18.25 16.40
C CYS A 218 34.41 -17.87 17.49
N ASP A 219 34.96 -18.88 18.16
CA ASP A 219 35.97 -18.73 19.19
C ASP A 219 37.22 -18.00 18.68
N PHE A 220 37.70 -18.35 17.48
CA PHE A 220 38.92 -17.78 16.90
C PHE A 220 38.79 -16.27 16.69
N TRP A 221 37.75 -15.82 15.99
CA TRP A 221 37.55 -14.41 15.67
C TRP A 221 37.15 -13.56 16.90
N LEU A 222 36.27 -14.07 17.77
CA LEU A 222 35.85 -13.35 18.98
C LEU A 222 36.96 -13.25 20.04
N SER A 223 37.86 -14.23 20.11
CA SER A 223 39.08 -14.16 20.95
C SER A 223 40.11 -13.18 20.42
N MET A 224 40.15 -12.94 19.10
CA MET A 224 41.09 -12.00 18.48
C MET A 224 40.70 -10.53 18.70
N GLY A 225 39.41 -10.25 18.91
CA GLY A 225 38.94 -8.90 19.25
C GLY A 225 37.58 -8.52 18.65
N VAL A 226 37.13 -9.25 17.62
CA VAL A 226 35.89 -8.99 16.85
C VAL A 226 34.68 -8.78 17.76
N ASP A 227 33.89 -7.73 17.48
CA ASP A 227 32.80 -7.28 18.34
C ASP A 227 31.45 -7.94 18.04
N GLY A 228 31.28 -8.49 16.84
CA GLY A 228 30.12 -9.29 16.51
C GLY A 228 30.25 -10.02 15.19
N LEU A 229 29.30 -10.92 14.93
CA LEU A 229 29.27 -11.78 13.75
C LEU A 229 27.93 -11.59 13.04
N ARG A 230 27.94 -11.31 11.73
CA ARG A 230 26.76 -11.55 10.87
C ARG A 230 26.70 -13.05 10.62
N LEU A 231 25.60 -13.66 11.04
CA LEU A 231 25.29 -15.05 10.76
C LEU A 231 24.59 -15.05 9.40
N ASP A 232 25.35 -15.41 8.36
CA ASP A 232 24.89 -15.49 6.98
C ASP A 232 24.07 -16.76 6.74
N ALA A 233 23.08 -16.70 5.84
CA ALA A 233 22.29 -17.86 5.40
C ALA A 233 21.57 -18.67 6.52
N VAL A 234 21.34 -18.08 7.70
CA VAL A 234 20.80 -18.80 8.88
C VAL A 234 19.47 -19.52 8.72
N PRO A 235 18.54 -19.20 7.80
CA PRO A 235 17.29 -19.95 7.72
C PRO A 235 17.43 -21.40 7.23
N TYR A 236 18.59 -21.77 6.67
CA TYR A 236 18.72 -22.94 5.82
C TYR A 236 19.51 -24.12 6.43
N LEU A 237 20.02 -23.98 7.67
CA LEU A 237 21.02 -24.89 8.29
C LEU A 237 20.60 -26.36 8.45
N TYR A 238 19.31 -26.70 8.33
CA TYR A 238 18.79 -28.06 8.50
C TYR A 238 17.73 -28.35 7.43
N GLU A 239 17.78 -29.56 6.87
CA GLU A 239 16.80 -30.06 5.90
C GLU A 239 15.92 -31.17 6.49
N ARG A 240 14.65 -31.19 6.08
CA ARG A 240 13.69 -32.25 6.43
C ARG A 240 12.79 -32.55 5.23
N GLU A 241 12.53 -33.83 5.00
CA GLU A 241 11.55 -34.29 4.01
C GLU A 241 10.15 -33.73 4.34
N ASP A 242 9.31 -33.56 3.33
CA ASP A 242 7.98 -32.93 3.41
C ASP A 242 7.98 -31.50 4.00
N THR A 243 9.12 -30.79 3.93
CA THR A 243 9.25 -29.37 4.30
C THR A 243 9.96 -28.54 3.22
N ASN A 244 9.81 -27.21 3.28
CA ASN A 244 10.56 -26.27 2.46
C ASN A 244 12.04 -26.11 2.87
N CYS A 245 12.48 -26.75 3.96
CA CYS A 245 13.83 -26.62 4.54
C CYS A 245 14.22 -25.16 4.85
N GLU A 246 13.30 -24.37 5.41
CA GLU A 246 13.59 -23.02 5.91
C GLU A 246 12.96 -22.80 7.29
N ASN A 247 13.63 -22.07 8.18
CA ASN A 247 13.12 -21.70 9.52
C ASN A 247 12.80 -22.92 10.44
N LEU A 248 13.51 -24.05 10.28
CA LEU A 248 13.22 -25.27 11.04
C LEU A 248 13.54 -25.13 12.55
N ALA A 249 12.85 -25.93 13.37
CA ALA A 249 12.96 -25.83 14.83
C ALA A 249 14.38 -26.13 15.35
N GLU A 250 15.06 -27.08 14.69
CA GLU A 250 16.45 -27.46 14.96
C GLU A 250 17.44 -26.34 14.64
N THR A 251 17.21 -25.57 13.57
CA THR A 251 17.97 -24.35 13.24
C THR A 251 17.92 -23.36 14.40
N HIS A 252 16.72 -23.06 14.89
CA HIS A 252 16.54 -22.18 16.05
C HIS A 252 17.14 -22.76 17.35
N GLU A 253 17.11 -24.09 17.55
CA GLU A 253 17.77 -24.71 18.71
C GLU A 253 19.30 -24.63 18.64
N TYR A 254 19.88 -24.84 17.46
CA TYR A 254 21.31 -24.62 17.25
C TYR A 254 21.70 -23.16 17.50
N LEU A 255 20.91 -22.18 17.02
CA LEU A 255 21.16 -20.76 17.25
C LEU A 255 21.08 -20.39 18.75
N ARG A 256 20.15 -20.96 19.52
CA ARG A 256 20.12 -20.83 21.00
C ARG A 256 21.39 -21.36 21.65
N ARG A 257 21.88 -22.53 21.22
CA ARG A 257 23.12 -23.14 21.73
C ARG A 257 24.36 -22.29 21.37
N LEU A 258 24.43 -21.79 20.13
CA LEU A 258 25.51 -20.91 19.67
C LEU A 258 25.53 -19.59 20.45
N ARG A 259 24.37 -18.97 20.65
CA ARG A 259 24.23 -17.76 21.47
C ARG A 259 24.67 -17.99 22.91
N ALA A 260 24.22 -19.09 23.54
CA ALA A 260 24.60 -19.40 24.92
C ALA A 260 26.13 -19.60 25.07
N HIS A 261 26.80 -20.21 24.09
CA HIS A 261 28.26 -20.31 24.04
C HIS A 261 28.94 -18.94 23.95
N VAL A 262 28.45 -18.06 23.08
CA VAL A 262 28.99 -16.70 22.93
C VAL A 262 28.78 -15.87 24.20
N ASP A 263 27.59 -15.83 24.78
CA ASP A 263 27.30 -15.07 26.00
C ASP A 263 28.10 -15.56 27.22
N ALA A 264 28.36 -16.87 27.32
CA ALA A 264 29.13 -17.45 28.41
C ALA A 264 30.64 -17.15 28.33
N LYS A 265 31.19 -16.94 27.13
CA LYS A 265 32.64 -16.84 26.88
C LYS A 265 33.10 -15.44 26.48
N PHE A 266 32.27 -14.69 25.76
CA PHE A 266 32.59 -13.38 25.19
C PHE A 266 31.48 -12.37 25.51
N PRO A 267 31.46 -11.78 26.72
CA PRO A 267 30.47 -10.78 27.09
C PRO A 267 30.56 -9.53 26.19
N ASN A 268 29.41 -8.88 25.98
CA ASN A 268 29.24 -7.66 25.18
C ASN A 268 29.50 -7.81 23.66
N ARG A 269 29.56 -9.05 23.14
CA ARG A 269 29.56 -9.32 21.69
C ARG A 269 28.15 -9.32 21.11
N MET A 270 28.04 -9.31 19.78
CA MET A 270 26.78 -9.18 19.05
C MET A 270 26.65 -10.30 17.97
N LEU A 271 25.44 -10.82 17.77
CA LEU A 271 25.12 -11.78 16.70
C LEU A 271 23.97 -11.22 15.85
N LEU A 272 24.17 -11.09 14.54
CA LEU A 272 23.24 -10.49 13.58
C LEU A 272 22.76 -11.56 12.59
N ALA A 273 21.52 -12.03 12.71
CA ALA A 273 20.92 -12.98 11.78
C ALA A 273 20.57 -12.32 10.44
N GLU A 274 21.04 -12.92 9.35
CA GLU A 274 20.44 -12.71 8.04
C GLU A 274 19.22 -13.63 7.84
N ALA A 275 18.02 -13.12 8.14
CA ALA A 275 16.77 -13.82 7.86
C ALA A 275 15.93 -13.04 6.83
N ASN A 276 16.17 -13.25 5.54
CA ASN A 276 15.32 -12.74 4.45
C ASN A 276 14.01 -13.53 4.38
N GLN A 277 13.12 -13.28 5.34
CA GLN A 277 11.89 -14.03 5.60
C GLN A 277 10.70 -13.08 5.83
N TRP A 278 9.48 -13.59 5.99
CA TRP A 278 8.31 -12.75 6.33
C TRP A 278 8.43 -12.19 7.78
N PRO A 279 7.71 -11.11 8.15
CA PRO A 279 7.91 -10.42 9.43
C PRO A 279 7.85 -11.30 10.67
N GLU A 280 6.95 -12.29 10.68
CA GLU A 280 6.75 -13.24 11.75
C GLU A 280 7.97 -14.18 11.91
N ASP A 281 8.43 -14.75 10.79
CA ASP A 281 9.56 -15.68 10.73
C ASP A 281 10.90 -14.96 10.98
N ALA A 282 11.11 -13.79 10.38
CA ALA A 282 12.31 -12.97 10.59
C ALA A 282 12.48 -12.48 12.04
N ALA A 283 11.37 -12.37 12.79
CA ALA A 283 11.36 -12.07 14.21
C ALA A 283 11.61 -13.31 15.10
N ALA A 284 11.39 -14.53 14.59
CA ALA A 284 11.66 -15.76 15.35
C ALA A 284 13.15 -15.92 15.70
N TYR A 285 14.06 -15.40 14.86
CA TYR A 285 15.53 -15.42 15.06
C TYR A 285 16.04 -14.61 16.27
N PHE A 286 15.16 -13.88 16.97
CA PHE A 286 15.47 -13.30 18.27
C PHE A 286 15.22 -14.27 19.44
N GLY A 287 14.51 -15.37 19.21
CA GLY A 287 14.04 -16.29 20.23
C GLY A 287 13.21 -15.56 21.29
N LYS A 288 13.52 -15.80 22.56
CA LYS A 288 13.03 -15.06 23.73
C LYS A 288 14.07 -14.04 24.24
N GLY A 289 15.00 -13.64 23.38
CA GLY A 289 16.20 -12.87 23.72
C GLY A 289 17.47 -13.73 23.81
N ASP A 290 17.34 -15.03 23.55
CA ASP A 290 18.32 -16.11 23.69
C ASP A 290 18.81 -16.69 22.35
N GLU A 291 18.43 -16.09 21.21
CA GLU A 291 19.01 -16.36 19.88
C GLU A 291 19.83 -15.15 19.41
N SER A 292 19.52 -14.54 18.27
CA SER A 292 20.32 -13.44 17.74
C SER A 292 20.09 -12.14 18.52
N HIS A 293 21.15 -11.35 18.66
CA HIS A 293 21.06 -9.99 19.22
C HIS A 293 20.37 -9.04 18.24
N MET A 294 20.62 -9.26 16.95
CA MET A 294 20.07 -8.48 15.85
C MET A 294 19.54 -9.37 14.74
N SER A 295 18.61 -8.86 13.94
CA SER A 295 18.12 -9.47 12.70
C SER A 295 17.90 -8.35 11.68
N PHE A 296 18.14 -8.59 10.40
CA PHE A 296 17.88 -7.62 9.33
C PHE A 296 16.38 -7.43 9.12
N HIS A 297 15.91 -6.18 9.05
CA HIS A 297 14.50 -5.87 8.82
C HIS A 297 14.10 -5.96 7.33
N PHE A 298 14.48 -7.07 6.66
CA PHE A 298 14.18 -7.36 5.25
C PHE A 298 12.74 -7.03 4.83
N PRO A 299 11.68 -7.33 5.61
CA PRO A 299 10.31 -7.02 5.20
C PRO A 299 10.04 -5.54 4.91
N LEU A 300 10.66 -4.61 5.65
CA LEU A 300 10.39 -3.17 5.52
C LEU A 300 11.12 -2.56 4.31
N MET A 301 12.34 -3.02 4.01
CA MET A 301 13.21 -2.41 2.99
C MET A 301 12.50 -2.25 1.63
N PRO A 302 11.89 -3.29 1.00
CA PRO A 302 11.18 -3.13 -0.27
C PRO A 302 9.98 -2.20 -0.15
N ARG A 303 9.26 -2.24 0.98
CA ARG A 303 8.06 -1.40 1.20
C ARG A 303 8.40 0.08 1.36
N MET A 304 9.62 0.44 1.77
CA MET A 304 10.08 1.84 1.75
C MET A 304 10.21 2.39 0.32
N PHE A 305 10.75 1.60 -0.62
CA PHE A 305 10.80 1.96 -2.04
C PHE A 305 9.40 2.00 -2.66
N MET A 306 8.56 0.98 -2.40
CA MET A 306 7.16 0.97 -2.87
C MET A 306 6.39 2.21 -2.39
N ALA A 307 6.42 2.50 -1.09
CA ALA A 307 5.70 3.63 -0.50
C ALA A 307 6.12 4.98 -1.10
N LEU A 308 7.41 5.14 -1.41
CA LEU A 308 7.94 6.32 -2.07
C LEU A 308 7.40 6.49 -3.50
N GLN A 309 7.34 5.44 -4.32
CA GLN A 309 6.87 5.55 -5.70
C GLN A 309 5.33 5.55 -5.81
N MET A 310 4.63 4.81 -4.95
CA MET A 310 3.17 4.87 -4.82
C MET A 310 2.69 6.24 -4.28
N GLU A 311 3.59 6.97 -3.62
CA GLU A 311 3.28 8.15 -2.81
C GLU A 311 2.22 7.84 -1.74
N ASP A 312 2.33 6.69 -1.10
CA ASP A 312 1.41 6.21 -0.06
C ASP A 312 2.22 5.53 1.04
N ARG A 313 1.99 5.93 2.29
CA ARG A 313 2.65 5.34 3.45
C ARG A 313 2.16 3.93 3.80
N PHE A 314 1.04 3.47 3.24
CA PHE A 314 0.39 2.22 3.63
C PHE A 314 1.33 1.00 3.62
N PRO A 315 2.20 0.77 2.61
CA PRO A 315 3.12 -0.38 2.63
C PRO A 315 4.09 -0.39 3.82
N ILE A 316 4.54 0.80 4.27
CA ILE A 316 5.39 0.94 5.46
C ILE A 316 4.60 0.65 6.73
N ILE A 317 3.38 1.17 6.86
CA ILE A 317 2.55 0.97 8.05
C ILE A 317 2.11 -0.49 8.17
N ASP A 318 1.59 -1.08 7.10
CA ASP A 318 1.05 -2.45 7.13
C ASP A 318 2.12 -3.49 7.48
N ILE A 319 3.33 -3.37 6.93
CA ILE A 319 4.42 -4.31 7.24
C ILE A 319 4.97 -4.12 8.67
N MET A 320 5.04 -2.88 9.16
CA MET A 320 5.45 -2.59 10.53
C MET A 320 4.41 -3.02 11.57
N GLU A 321 3.12 -3.03 11.23
CA GLU A 321 2.06 -3.60 12.07
C GLU A 321 1.97 -5.14 12.00
N GLN A 322 2.48 -5.77 10.94
CA GLN A 322 2.67 -7.23 10.87
C GLN A 322 3.94 -7.69 11.60
N THR A 323 4.92 -6.80 11.81
CA THR A 323 6.19 -7.14 12.46
C THR A 323 5.99 -7.33 13.98
N PRO A 324 6.27 -8.52 14.55
CA PRO A 324 6.09 -8.76 15.98
C PRO A 324 7.00 -7.88 16.87
N PRO A 325 6.58 -7.58 18.11
CA PRO A 325 7.44 -6.91 19.08
C PRO A 325 8.60 -7.81 19.50
N VAL A 326 9.82 -7.27 19.43
CA VAL A 326 11.07 -8.00 19.72
C VAL A 326 11.46 -7.93 21.21
N PRO A 327 12.25 -8.89 21.74
CA PRO A 327 12.76 -8.85 23.12
C PRO A 327 13.54 -7.58 23.44
N GLU A 328 13.51 -7.12 24.71
CA GLU A 328 14.11 -5.84 25.14
C GLU A 328 15.64 -5.76 24.91
N SER A 329 16.33 -6.90 24.92
CA SER A 329 17.73 -7.06 24.54
C SER A 329 17.97 -6.91 23.03
N CYS A 330 17.06 -7.39 22.20
CA CYS A 330 17.21 -7.55 20.75
C CYS A 330 16.88 -6.29 19.94
N GLN A 331 17.39 -6.18 18.71
CA GLN A 331 17.27 -4.96 17.90
C GLN A 331 17.19 -5.27 16.38
N TRP A 332 16.30 -4.60 15.66
CA TRP A 332 16.30 -4.65 14.19
C TRP A 332 17.52 -3.92 13.59
N ALA A 333 18.17 -4.55 12.61
CA ALA A 333 19.10 -3.90 11.68
C ALA A 333 18.29 -3.28 10.52
N MET A 334 18.36 -1.96 10.38
CA MET A 334 17.68 -1.21 9.33
C MET A 334 18.66 -0.93 8.19
N PHE A 335 18.25 -1.10 6.94
CA PHE A 335 19.08 -0.84 5.77
C PHE A 335 18.20 -0.43 4.57
N LEU A 336 18.80 0.22 3.57
CA LEU A 336 18.15 0.56 2.31
C LEU A 336 18.67 -0.30 1.15
N ARG A 337 19.98 -0.50 1.11
CA ARG A 337 20.71 -1.37 0.17
C ARG A 337 21.89 -2.00 0.90
N ASN A 338 22.46 -3.01 0.24
CA ASN A 338 23.56 -3.87 0.66
C ASN A 338 24.32 -4.31 -0.61
N HIS A 339 25.33 -5.16 -0.44
CA HIS A 339 26.16 -5.70 -1.51
C HIS A 339 25.46 -6.66 -2.49
N ASP A 340 24.29 -7.20 -2.16
CA ASP A 340 23.47 -8.03 -3.06
C ASP A 340 22.42 -7.20 -3.80
N GLU A 341 21.51 -7.84 -4.53
CA GLU A 341 20.40 -7.17 -5.17
C GLU A 341 19.36 -6.65 -4.16
N LEU A 342 18.49 -5.73 -4.58
CA LEU A 342 17.27 -5.42 -3.85
C LEU A 342 16.34 -6.64 -3.98
N THR A 343 16.41 -7.54 -3.00
CA THR A 343 15.65 -8.79 -2.96
C THR A 343 14.14 -8.53 -2.93
N LEU A 344 13.40 -9.28 -3.75
CA LEU A 344 11.95 -9.32 -3.85
C LEU A 344 11.44 -10.76 -3.67
N GLU A 345 12.15 -11.57 -2.90
CA GLU A 345 11.68 -12.91 -2.51
C GLU A 345 10.45 -12.78 -1.62
N MET A 346 10.58 -12.08 -0.49
CA MET A 346 9.54 -11.93 0.55
C MET A 346 8.58 -10.76 0.29
N VAL A 347 8.13 -10.68 -0.96
CA VAL A 347 7.02 -9.84 -1.41
C VAL A 347 6.00 -10.65 -2.23
N THR A 348 4.76 -10.19 -2.30
CA THR A 348 3.74 -10.80 -3.17
C THR A 348 4.03 -10.55 -4.65
N ASP A 349 3.45 -11.35 -5.53
CA ASP A 349 3.67 -11.22 -6.98
C ASP A 349 3.21 -9.85 -7.53
N GLU A 350 2.16 -9.24 -6.96
CA GLU A 350 1.72 -7.88 -7.33
C GLU A 350 2.78 -6.82 -6.97
N GLU A 351 3.40 -6.96 -5.79
CA GLU A 351 4.50 -6.09 -5.33
C GLU A 351 5.77 -6.29 -6.17
N ARG A 352 6.10 -7.54 -6.53
CA ARG A 352 7.28 -7.87 -7.35
C ARG A 352 7.14 -7.31 -8.78
N ASP A 353 6.00 -7.53 -9.42
CA ASP A 353 5.72 -6.99 -10.76
C ASP A 353 5.65 -5.45 -10.77
N TYR A 354 5.18 -4.84 -9.69
CA TYR A 354 5.24 -3.39 -9.51
C TYR A 354 6.69 -2.90 -9.38
N MET A 355 7.47 -3.51 -8.49
CA MET A 355 8.88 -3.14 -8.25
C MET A 355 9.73 -3.31 -9.52
N TYR A 356 9.60 -4.42 -10.25
CA TYR A 356 10.28 -4.61 -11.53
C TYR A 356 9.88 -3.54 -12.57
N ARG A 357 8.60 -3.19 -12.67
CA ARG A 357 8.11 -2.19 -13.63
C ARG A 357 8.60 -0.77 -13.32
N VAL A 358 8.84 -0.46 -12.05
CA VAL A 358 9.31 0.85 -11.58
C VAL A 358 10.83 0.96 -11.62
N TYR A 359 11.54 -0.01 -11.03
CA TYR A 359 12.95 0.12 -10.66
C TYR A 359 13.91 -0.68 -11.56
N ALA A 360 13.39 -1.65 -12.33
CA ALA A 360 14.14 -2.48 -13.27
C ALA A 360 13.51 -2.46 -14.67
N THR A 361 13.45 -1.26 -15.25
CA THR A 361 12.96 -1.03 -16.62
C THR A 361 13.81 -1.75 -17.67
N ASP A 362 15.13 -1.81 -17.48
CA ASP A 362 16.01 -2.72 -18.20
C ASP A 362 15.93 -4.13 -17.58
N PRO A 363 15.62 -5.19 -18.36
CA PRO A 363 15.66 -6.57 -17.88
C PRO A 363 17.02 -6.99 -17.28
N HIS A 364 18.15 -6.46 -17.77
CA HIS A 364 19.48 -6.83 -17.27
C HIS A 364 19.75 -6.34 -15.84
N ALA A 365 18.98 -5.35 -15.35
CA ALA A 365 19.04 -4.90 -13.96
C ALA A 365 18.35 -5.87 -12.97
N ARG A 366 17.71 -6.94 -13.47
CA ARG A 366 17.11 -8.01 -12.67
C ARG A 366 18.08 -9.18 -12.53
N ILE A 367 17.97 -9.90 -11.43
CA ILE A 367 18.68 -11.16 -11.17
C ILE A 367 17.90 -11.96 -10.12
N ASN A 368 17.88 -13.28 -10.25
CA ASN A 368 17.16 -14.21 -9.37
C ASN A 368 15.70 -13.76 -9.14
N LEU A 369 15.40 -13.24 -7.94
CA LEU A 369 14.13 -12.61 -7.59
C LEU A 369 14.34 -11.20 -7.01
N GLY A 370 15.19 -10.37 -7.63
CA GLY A 370 15.46 -9.00 -7.18
C GLY A 370 16.10 -8.07 -8.22
N ILE A 371 16.57 -6.90 -7.78
CA ILE A 371 17.05 -5.80 -8.64
C ILE A 371 18.48 -5.36 -8.26
N ARG A 372 19.47 -5.69 -9.09
CA ARG A 372 20.91 -5.49 -8.82
C ARG A 372 21.38 -4.07 -9.11
N ARG A 373 20.85 -3.09 -8.35
CA ARG A 373 21.16 -1.66 -8.48
C ARG A 373 21.42 -0.98 -7.13
N ARG A 374 22.21 0.10 -7.14
CA ARG A 374 22.54 0.93 -5.96
C ARG A 374 21.43 1.93 -5.61
N LEU A 375 21.51 2.55 -4.43
CA LEU A 375 20.48 3.46 -3.92
C LEU A 375 20.25 4.67 -4.84
N ALA A 376 21.30 5.40 -5.22
CA ALA A 376 21.14 6.58 -6.07
C ALA A 376 20.59 6.25 -7.49
N PRO A 377 21.07 5.21 -8.20
CA PRO A 377 20.49 4.76 -9.47
C PRO A 377 19.04 4.26 -9.38
N LEU A 378 18.67 3.53 -8.31
CA LEU A 378 17.27 3.16 -8.05
C LEU A 378 16.36 4.39 -7.90
N LEU A 379 16.89 5.46 -7.29
CA LEU A 379 16.16 6.70 -7.05
C LEU A 379 16.33 7.73 -8.19
N ALA A 380 16.89 7.33 -9.33
CA ALA A 380 17.18 8.16 -10.51
C ALA A 380 17.94 9.45 -10.14
N ASN A 381 19.03 9.28 -9.41
CA ASN A 381 19.90 10.32 -8.81
C ASN A 381 19.16 11.44 -8.06
N SER A 382 17.91 11.20 -7.66
CA SER A 382 17.07 12.22 -7.06
C SER A 382 17.46 12.42 -5.61
N ARG A 383 18.41 13.32 -5.35
CA ARG A 383 18.92 13.62 -4.01
C ARG A 383 17.84 13.75 -2.93
N ARG A 384 16.69 14.38 -3.22
CA ARG A 384 15.60 14.49 -2.23
C ARG A 384 14.95 13.16 -1.87
N LYS A 385 14.91 12.20 -2.81
CA LYS A 385 14.47 10.82 -2.52
C LYS A 385 15.49 10.09 -1.66
N ILE A 386 16.79 10.28 -1.93
CA ILE A 386 17.89 9.70 -1.14
C ILE A 386 17.78 10.22 0.30
N GLU A 387 17.83 11.55 0.48
CA GLU A 387 17.70 12.19 1.80
C GLU A 387 16.42 11.79 2.55
N LEU A 388 15.31 11.58 1.85
CA LEU A 388 14.04 11.13 2.43
C LEU A 388 14.10 9.68 2.93
N LEU A 389 14.64 8.75 2.13
CA LEU A 389 14.77 7.35 2.57
C LEU A 389 15.82 7.20 3.67
N ASP A 390 16.94 7.92 3.58
CA ASP A 390 17.93 7.98 4.67
C ASP A 390 17.33 8.57 5.95
N THR A 391 16.51 9.62 5.85
CA THR A 391 15.81 10.17 7.01
C THR A 391 14.90 9.13 7.67
N LEU A 392 14.26 8.26 6.89
CA LEU A 392 13.49 7.14 7.43
C LEU A 392 14.39 6.05 8.02
N LEU A 393 15.47 5.64 7.34
CA LEU A 393 16.50 4.72 7.84
C LEU A 393 17.04 5.14 9.22
N PHE A 394 17.38 6.42 9.38
CA PHE A 394 17.91 6.96 10.65
C PHE A 394 16.84 7.17 11.74
N SER A 395 15.54 7.15 11.41
CA SER A 395 14.46 7.43 12.37
C SER A 395 13.46 6.30 12.64
N MET A 396 13.50 5.20 11.89
CA MET A 396 12.77 3.96 12.20
C MET A 396 13.35 3.22 13.44
N PRO A 397 12.59 2.31 14.07
CA PRO A 397 13.01 1.64 15.31
C PRO A 397 14.06 0.54 15.03
N GLY A 398 15.32 0.93 15.00
CA GLY A 398 16.44 0.00 14.91
C GLY A 398 17.79 0.68 14.78
N THR A 399 18.77 -0.12 14.39
CA THR A 399 20.17 0.30 14.16
C THR A 399 20.42 0.38 12.65
N PRO A 400 20.72 1.57 12.10
CA PRO A 400 20.90 1.76 10.67
C PRO A 400 22.26 1.25 10.20
N ILE A 401 22.25 0.61 9.03
CA ILE A 401 23.38 0.20 8.22
C ILE A 401 23.43 1.10 6.98
N VAL A 402 24.60 1.65 6.68
CA VAL A 402 24.88 2.39 5.44
C VAL A 402 25.81 1.53 4.58
N TYR A 403 25.46 1.33 3.30
CA TYR A 403 26.29 0.62 2.34
C TYR A 403 27.36 1.56 1.74
N TYR A 404 28.61 1.11 1.63
CA TYR A 404 29.73 2.00 1.30
C TYR A 404 29.52 2.75 -0.02
N GLY A 405 29.70 4.07 -0.01
CA GLY A 405 29.55 4.92 -1.19
C GLY A 405 28.13 5.41 -1.47
N ASP A 406 27.10 4.88 -0.81
CA ASP A 406 25.75 5.43 -0.92
C ASP A 406 25.65 6.81 -0.23
N GLU A 407 26.53 7.11 0.75
CA GLU A 407 26.63 8.43 1.39
C GLU A 407 27.22 9.52 0.48
N ILE A 408 27.89 9.15 -0.61
CA ILE A 408 28.25 10.05 -1.72
C ILE A 408 27.32 9.87 -2.93
N GLY A 409 26.46 8.85 -2.96
CA GLY A 409 25.54 8.57 -4.07
C GLY A 409 26.19 7.85 -5.25
N MET A 410 27.07 6.87 -5.00
CA MET A 410 27.69 6.05 -6.05
C MET A 410 26.68 5.35 -6.96
N GLY A 411 27.06 5.24 -8.23
CA GLY A 411 26.32 4.49 -9.26
C GLY A 411 26.72 3.02 -9.37
N ASP A 412 25.85 2.23 -9.99
CA ASP A 412 26.09 0.82 -10.31
C ASP A 412 26.58 0.59 -11.75
N ASN A 413 27.08 -0.62 -12.00
CA ASN A 413 27.40 -1.13 -13.33
C ASN A 413 26.90 -2.58 -13.46
N PHE A 414 25.59 -2.75 -13.64
CA PHE A 414 24.93 -4.07 -13.69
C PHE A 414 25.37 -5.00 -14.85
N TYR A 415 26.27 -4.54 -15.74
CA TYR A 415 26.89 -5.35 -16.79
C TYR A 415 28.06 -6.22 -16.29
N LEU A 416 28.57 -6.01 -15.08
CA LEU A 416 29.76 -6.71 -14.54
C LEU A 416 29.54 -8.18 -14.11
N GLY A 417 28.39 -8.76 -14.44
CA GLY A 417 28.01 -10.12 -14.02
C GLY A 417 27.53 -10.19 -12.56
N ASP A 418 26.66 -11.17 -12.30
CA ASP A 418 26.02 -11.40 -10.99
C ASP A 418 25.67 -10.10 -10.22
N ARG A 419 26.13 -9.91 -8.98
CA ARG A 419 25.88 -8.75 -8.12
C ARG A 419 27.04 -7.73 -8.10
N ASN A 420 28.15 -8.03 -8.80
CA ASN A 420 29.35 -7.19 -8.87
C ASN A 420 29.09 -5.75 -9.29
N GLY A 421 28.02 -5.50 -10.03
CA GLY A 421 27.60 -4.15 -10.43
C GLY A 421 27.32 -3.19 -9.28
N CYS A 422 26.98 -3.66 -8.08
CA CYS A 422 26.87 -2.81 -6.89
C CYS A 422 28.19 -2.67 -6.12
N ARG A 423 29.15 -3.57 -6.36
CA ARG A 423 30.39 -3.78 -5.60
C ARG A 423 31.62 -3.11 -6.26
N THR A 424 31.43 -2.05 -7.04
CA THR A 424 32.55 -1.31 -7.69
C THR A 424 33.43 -0.57 -6.67
N PRO A 425 34.69 -0.21 -7.00
CA PRO A 425 35.60 0.43 -6.05
C PRO A 425 35.13 1.81 -5.57
N MET A 426 35.42 2.11 -4.30
CA MET A 426 35.02 3.35 -3.62
C MET A 426 35.64 4.60 -4.27
N GLN A 427 34.82 5.64 -4.49
CA GLN A 427 35.21 6.83 -5.26
C GLN A 427 35.75 7.94 -4.34
N TRP A 428 37.07 7.98 -4.12
CA TRP A 428 37.75 8.88 -3.19
C TRP A 428 38.06 10.26 -3.77
N SER A 429 38.63 10.33 -4.97
CA SER A 429 39.05 11.57 -5.62
C SER A 429 38.73 11.54 -7.13
N PRO A 430 38.85 12.66 -7.87
CA PRO A 430 38.70 12.67 -9.33
C PRO A 430 39.93 12.12 -10.07
N ASP A 431 40.95 11.60 -9.38
CA ASP A 431 42.17 11.06 -10.00
C ASP A 431 41.95 9.68 -10.63
N ARG A 432 43.01 9.15 -11.26
CA ARG A 432 43.11 7.79 -11.80
C ARG A 432 42.48 6.76 -10.84
N ASN A 433 41.65 5.87 -11.38
CA ASN A 433 40.95 4.83 -10.63
C ASN A 433 40.13 5.41 -9.45
N ALA A 434 39.55 6.61 -9.60
CA ALA A 434 38.80 7.31 -8.54
C ALA A 434 39.59 7.52 -7.22
N GLY A 435 40.92 7.50 -7.26
CA GLY A 435 41.76 7.54 -6.06
C GLY A 435 41.69 6.27 -5.19
N PHE A 436 41.06 5.18 -5.65
CA PHE A 436 41.04 3.88 -4.95
C PHE A 436 42.38 3.15 -5.02
N SER A 437 43.07 3.22 -6.16
CA SER A 437 44.27 2.44 -6.47
C SER A 437 45.24 3.19 -7.39
N ARG A 438 46.55 2.95 -7.25
CA ARG A 438 47.58 3.46 -8.16
C ARG A 438 47.84 2.56 -9.38
N ALA A 439 47.24 1.36 -9.43
CA ALA A 439 47.45 0.34 -10.46
C ALA A 439 47.09 0.79 -11.89
N ASN A 440 47.41 -0.02 -12.89
CA ASN A 440 46.78 0.09 -14.21
C ASN A 440 45.26 -0.11 -14.06
N PRO A 441 44.39 0.72 -14.67
CA PRO A 441 42.94 0.48 -14.69
C PRO A 441 42.52 -0.92 -15.14
N GLN A 442 43.36 -1.60 -15.94
CA GLN A 442 43.15 -2.98 -16.41
C GLN A 442 43.57 -4.07 -15.39
N GLN A 443 44.19 -3.70 -14.28
CA GLN A 443 44.55 -4.61 -13.17
C GLN A 443 43.56 -4.53 -11.99
N LEU A 444 42.65 -3.54 -11.98
CA LEU A 444 41.62 -3.43 -10.94
C LEU A 444 40.73 -4.68 -10.92
N TYR A 445 40.48 -5.24 -9.73
CA TYR A 445 39.61 -6.42 -9.59
C TYR A 445 38.19 -6.19 -10.16
N LEU A 446 37.65 -4.99 -9.95
CA LEU A 446 36.47 -4.48 -10.66
C LEU A 446 36.74 -3.04 -11.13
N PRO A 447 36.23 -2.63 -12.30
CA PRO A 447 36.40 -1.27 -12.79
C PRO A 447 35.59 -0.26 -11.96
N VAL A 448 36.09 0.97 -11.86
CA VAL A 448 35.35 2.13 -11.31
C VAL A 448 34.15 2.49 -12.18
N THR A 449 33.14 3.14 -11.58
CA THR A 449 31.92 3.53 -12.31
C THR A 449 32.23 4.71 -13.25
N ILE A 450 32.10 4.47 -14.55
CA ILE A 450 32.34 5.45 -15.63
C ILE A 450 31.07 5.88 -16.38
N ASP A 451 29.89 5.60 -15.83
CA ASP A 451 28.64 6.16 -16.36
C ASP A 451 28.60 7.69 -16.18
N PRO A 452 28.18 8.49 -17.17
CA PRO A 452 28.19 9.96 -17.07
C PRO A 452 27.37 10.58 -15.93
N GLU A 453 26.35 9.91 -15.39
CA GLU A 453 25.56 10.42 -14.26
C GLU A 453 26.24 10.16 -12.89
N TYR A 454 27.12 9.15 -12.82
CA TYR A 454 27.77 8.69 -11.58
C TYR A 454 29.31 8.70 -11.63
N HIS A 455 29.89 9.25 -12.71
CA HIS A 455 31.33 9.23 -13.01
C HIS A 455 32.15 9.75 -11.83
N TYR A 456 33.22 9.04 -11.47
CA TYR A 456 34.04 9.35 -10.30
C TYR A 456 34.61 10.78 -10.29
N GLU A 457 34.89 11.38 -11.45
CA GLU A 457 35.31 12.81 -11.52
C GLU A 457 34.28 13.77 -10.92
N ALA A 458 32.99 13.44 -10.98
CA ALA A 458 31.89 14.20 -10.38
C ALA A 458 31.52 13.67 -8.98
N VAL A 459 31.35 12.35 -8.84
CA VAL A 459 30.90 11.68 -7.61
C VAL A 459 32.09 11.08 -6.87
N ASN A 460 32.76 11.89 -6.04
CA ASN A 460 33.83 11.42 -5.16
C ASN A 460 33.86 12.13 -3.80
N VAL A 461 34.50 11.49 -2.82
CA VAL A 461 34.65 12.01 -1.45
C VAL A 461 35.33 13.39 -1.43
N GLU A 462 36.42 13.60 -2.16
CA GLU A 462 37.18 14.86 -2.13
C GLU A 462 36.33 16.08 -2.57
N ASN A 463 35.62 15.95 -3.70
CA ASN A 463 34.71 16.97 -4.21
C ASN A 463 33.54 17.21 -3.25
N GLN A 464 32.99 16.15 -2.64
CA GLN A 464 31.91 16.30 -1.67
C GLN A 464 32.37 16.82 -0.30
N GLN A 465 33.61 16.57 0.11
CA GLN A 465 34.20 17.12 1.33
C GLN A 465 34.46 18.62 1.19
N LYS A 466 34.88 19.10 0.01
CA LYS A 466 35.04 20.53 -0.30
C LYS A 466 33.71 21.30 -0.35
N ASN A 467 32.60 20.62 -0.66
CA ASN A 467 31.28 21.22 -0.76
C ASN A 467 30.42 20.95 0.48
N LEU A 468 30.32 21.91 1.40
CA LEU A 468 29.48 21.82 2.62
C LEU A 468 27.98 21.53 2.37
N SER A 469 27.51 21.73 1.13
CA SER A 469 26.13 21.39 0.73
C SER A 469 25.97 19.98 0.14
N SER A 470 27.02 19.15 0.08
CA SER A 470 27.04 17.81 -0.52
C SER A 470 26.11 16.79 0.16
N LEU A 471 26.01 15.57 -0.40
CA LEU A 471 25.31 14.47 0.25
C LEU A 471 26.12 13.98 1.45
N LEU A 472 27.43 13.81 1.30
CA LEU A 472 28.35 13.46 2.39
C LEU A 472 28.19 14.36 3.64
N TRP A 473 28.20 15.68 3.44
CA TRP A 473 27.99 16.64 4.54
C TRP A 473 26.55 16.65 5.06
N TRP A 474 25.56 16.21 4.30
CA TRP A 474 24.20 15.98 4.78
C TRP A 474 24.14 14.72 5.66
N THR A 475 24.65 13.58 5.19
CA THR A 475 24.67 12.30 5.91
C THR A 475 25.42 12.42 7.24
N ARG A 476 26.59 13.06 7.24
CA ARG A 476 27.35 13.45 8.45
C ARG A 476 26.47 14.18 9.48
N ARG A 477 25.67 15.17 9.04
CA ARG A 477 24.77 15.95 9.91
C ARG A 477 23.59 15.14 10.43
N VAL A 478 23.01 14.25 9.63
CA VAL A 478 21.88 13.41 10.04
C VAL A 478 22.32 12.33 11.02
N ILE A 479 23.46 11.68 10.79
CA ILE A 479 24.07 10.74 11.73
C ILE A 479 24.40 11.43 13.07
N ALA A 480 25.05 12.60 13.02
CA ALA A 480 25.34 13.39 14.22
C ALA A 480 24.05 13.82 14.96
N MET A 481 22.98 14.16 14.23
CA MET A 481 21.70 14.51 14.83
C MET A 481 21.01 13.29 15.48
N ARG A 482 21.02 12.11 14.83
CA ARG A 482 20.48 10.87 15.41
C ARG A 482 21.17 10.54 16.74
N LYS A 483 22.50 10.69 16.81
CA LYS A 483 23.28 10.43 18.03
C LYS A 483 22.90 11.33 19.24
N ASN A 484 22.26 12.48 19.01
CA ASN A 484 21.81 13.38 20.09
C ASN A 484 20.49 12.95 20.77
N PHE A 485 19.77 11.95 20.24
CA PHE A 485 18.44 11.56 20.72
C PHE A 485 18.32 10.04 20.90
N LYS A 486 18.15 9.59 22.15
CA LYS A 486 17.93 8.15 22.45
C LYS A 486 16.57 7.64 21.97
N ALA A 487 15.62 8.54 21.71
CA ALA A 487 14.36 8.21 21.06
C ALA A 487 14.54 7.47 19.72
N PHE A 488 15.58 7.76 18.92
CA PHE A 488 15.78 7.07 17.63
C PHE A 488 16.38 5.66 17.78
N SER A 489 17.32 5.46 18.70
CA SER A 489 17.98 4.16 18.89
C SER A 489 17.20 3.20 19.77
N ARG A 490 16.55 3.69 20.84
CA ARG A 490 15.91 2.86 21.87
C ARG A 490 14.42 3.15 22.07
N GLY A 491 13.93 4.30 21.60
CA GLY A 491 12.55 4.72 21.81
C GLY A 491 11.50 3.87 21.09
N SER A 492 10.30 3.77 21.66
CA SER A 492 9.16 3.11 21.01
C SER A 492 8.79 3.80 19.69
N LEU A 493 8.17 3.07 18.78
CA LEU A 493 7.50 3.63 17.59
C LEU A 493 6.00 3.75 17.88
N GLU A 494 5.37 4.83 17.40
CA GLU A 494 3.92 4.96 17.40
C GLU A 494 3.47 5.74 16.15
N PHE A 495 2.76 5.11 15.21
CA PHE A 495 2.31 5.80 14.01
C PHE A 495 1.24 6.86 14.31
N LEU A 496 1.29 7.95 13.56
CA LEU A 496 0.22 8.93 13.47
C LEU A 496 -0.50 8.68 12.14
N TYR A 497 -1.83 8.72 12.17
CA TYR A 497 -2.69 8.43 11.01
C TYR A 497 -3.40 9.70 10.52
N PRO A 498 -2.68 10.69 9.94
CA PRO A 498 -3.31 11.86 9.36
C PRO A 498 -3.99 11.52 8.03
N ASP A 499 -5.05 12.23 7.68
CA ASP A 499 -5.98 11.83 6.62
C ASP A 499 -5.32 11.82 5.21
N ASN A 500 -4.23 12.57 5.02
CA ASN A 500 -3.42 12.54 3.80
C ASN A 500 -2.41 11.38 3.80
N ALA A 501 -2.69 10.32 3.03
CA ALA A 501 -1.86 9.11 2.92
C ALA A 501 -0.43 9.36 2.37
N LYS A 502 -0.21 10.45 1.63
CA LYS A 502 1.10 10.84 1.07
C LYS A 502 2.13 11.23 2.13
N VAL A 503 1.70 11.48 3.36
CA VAL A 503 2.58 11.86 4.47
C VAL A 503 2.60 10.76 5.52
N LEU A 504 3.74 10.11 5.65
CA LEU A 504 4.05 9.24 6.79
C LEU A 504 4.39 10.11 7.99
N ALA A 505 3.78 9.83 9.14
CA ALA A 505 4.11 10.51 10.38
C ALA A 505 4.09 9.51 11.55
N PHE A 506 5.00 9.67 12.50
CA PHE A 506 5.10 8.82 13.68
C PHE A 506 5.81 9.52 14.83
N LEU A 507 5.65 8.97 16.03
CA LEU A 507 6.39 9.35 17.21
C LEU A 507 7.53 8.38 17.47
N ARG A 508 8.66 8.91 17.95
CA ARG A 508 9.68 8.15 18.66
C ARG A 508 9.76 8.66 20.09
N ARG A 509 9.67 7.76 21.08
CA ARG A 509 9.55 8.13 22.50
C ARG A 509 10.49 7.31 23.38
N TRP A 510 11.35 7.98 24.16
CA TRP A 510 12.25 7.36 25.12
C TRP A 510 12.33 8.22 26.38
N GLU A 511 11.96 7.67 27.54
CA GLU A 511 11.87 8.43 28.81
C GLU A 511 11.08 9.74 28.64
N ASN A 512 11.77 10.88 28.73
CA ASN A 512 11.20 12.23 28.56
C ASN A 512 11.35 12.78 27.12
N GLU A 513 12.14 12.13 26.25
CA GLU A 513 12.23 12.49 24.84
C GLU A 513 10.96 12.08 24.10
N THR A 514 10.38 13.01 23.33
CA THR A 514 9.31 12.71 22.37
C THR A 514 9.59 13.49 21.09
N ILE A 515 9.84 12.73 20.01
CA ILE A 515 10.11 13.26 18.67
C ILE A 515 8.93 12.93 17.78
N VAL A 516 8.44 13.92 17.03
CA VAL A 516 7.51 13.73 15.91
C VAL A 516 8.33 13.68 14.62
N VAL A 517 8.28 12.57 13.89
CA VAL A 517 8.80 12.44 12.53
C VAL A 517 7.65 12.65 11.55
N VAL A 518 7.89 13.45 10.51
CA VAL A 518 6.92 13.73 9.45
C VAL A 518 7.66 13.69 8.12
N ALA A 519 7.23 12.84 7.20
CA ALA A 519 7.92 12.55 5.94
C ALA A 519 6.93 12.55 4.78
N ASN A 520 7.13 13.45 3.82
CA ASN A 520 6.33 13.52 2.60
C ASN A 520 6.86 12.53 1.54
N LEU A 521 6.11 11.47 1.25
CA LEU A 521 6.45 10.51 0.20
C LEU A 521 6.16 11.04 -1.20
N SER A 522 5.33 12.08 -1.34
CA SER A 522 4.96 12.64 -2.63
C SER A 522 6.02 13.56 -3.25
N ARG A 523 6.14 13.49 -4.59
CA ARG A 523 6.91 14.44 -5.42
C ARG A 523 6.26 15.82 -5.52
N PHE A 524 5.12 16.05 -4.86
CA PHE A 524 4.43 17.33 -4.76
C PHE A 524 4.33 17.77 -3.30
N ALA A 525 4.26 19.09 -3.07
CA ALA A 525 4.05 19.63 -1.73
C ALA A 525 2.71 19.15 -1.14
N GLN A 526 2.70 18.85 0.16
CA GLN A 526 1.53 18.33 0.88
C GLN A 526 1.22 19.21 2.11
N SER A 527 -0.07 19.43 2.39
CA SER A 527 -0.53 19.76 3.74
C SER A 527 -0.95 18.49 4.48
N VAL A 528 -0.74 18.47 5.79
CA VAL A 528 -1.10 17.36 6.68
C VAL A 528 -1.64 17.88 8.01
N GLU A 529 -2.67 17.24 8.54
CA GLU A 529 -3.19 17.50 9.89
C GLU A 529 -2.84 16.37 10.85
N LEU A 530 -1.88 16.59 11.75
CA LEU A 530 -1.47 15.60 12.76
C LEU A 530 -2.35 15.69 14.01
N ASP A 531 -2.77 14.54 14.55
CA ASP A 531 -3.39 14.51 15.88
C ASP A 531 -2.31 14.45 16.97
N LEU A 532 -1.93 15.64 17.44
CA LEU A 532 -1.01 15.84 18.56
C LEU A 532 -1.76 16.30 19.83
N SER A 533 -3.09 16.11 19.90
CA SER A 533 -3.95 16.69 20.95
C SER A 533 -3.60 16.29 22.39
N ARG A 534 -2.99 15.11 22.59
CA ARG A 534 -2.39 14.66 23.86
C ARG A 534 -1.22 15.54 24.35
N PHE A 535 -0.54 16.21 23.42
CA PHE A 535 0.52 17.18 23.68
C PHE A 535 -0.03 18.62 23.58
N ALA A 536 -1.31 18.85 23.89
CA ALA A 536 -1.93 20.17 23.78
C ALA A 536 -1.15 21.24 24.55
N GLY A 537 -0.76 22.29 23.84
CA GLY A 537 0.06 23.40 24.31
C GLY A 537 1.56 23.23 24.02
N CYS A 538 2.06 22.00 23.86
CA CYS A 538 3.49 21.75 23.66
C CYS A 538 4.02 22.41 22.38
N VAL A 539 5.26 22.89 22.40
CA VAL A 539 5.89 23.59 21.27
C VAL A 539 6.80 22.62 20.50
N PRO A 540 6.55 22.33 19.21
CA PRO A 540 7.46 21.54 18.40
C PRO A 540 8.70 22.37 18.03
N MET A 541 9.89 21.86 18.32
CA MET A 541 11.16 22.41 17.89
C MET A 541 11.74 21.53 16.77
N GLU A 542 11.88 22.07 15.57
CA GLU A 542 12.53 21.37 14.45
C GLU A 542 14.02 21.18 14.80
N VAL A 543 14.53 19.95 14.82
CA VAL A 543 15.80 19.63 15.49
C VAL A 543 17.05 20.13 14.74
N PHE A 544 17.01 20.25 13.41
CA PHE A 544 18.17 20.66 12.62
C PHE A 544 18.41 22.17 12.70
N SER A 545 17.35 22.99 12.61
CA SER A 545 17.42 24.45 12.70
C SER A 545 17.14 25.01 14.10
N ARG A 546 16.61 24.19 15.02
CA ARG A 546 16.10 24.58 16.35
C ARG A 546 14.97 25.60 16.32
N ASN A 547 14.30 25.78 15.17
CA ASN A 547 13.16 26.68 15.05
C ASN A 547 11.95 26.14 15.82
N LEU A 548 11.37 26.99 16.67
CA LEU A 548 10.11 26.73 17.37
C LEU A 548 8.93 26.98 16.42
N PHE A 549 8.13 25.95 16.18
CA PHE A 549 6.88 26.07 15.44
C PHE A 549 5.76 26.55 16.39
N ARG A 550 4.51 26.65 15.90
CA ARG A 550 3.38 27.10 16.74
C ARG A 550 3.12 26.11 17.90
N PRO A 551 2.70 26.58 19.08
CA PRO A 551 2.22 25.68 20.13
C PRO A 551 1.08 24.78 19.62
N ILE A 552 1.18 23.48 19.91
CA ILE A 552 0.15 22.48 19.67
C ILE A 552 -1.13 22.88 20.41
N ARG A 553 -2.30 22.45 19.92
CA ARG A 553 -3.61 22.76 20.52
C ARG A 553 -4.40 21.47 20.69
N LYS A 554 -5.62 21.57 21.25
CA LYS A 554 -6.59 20.46 21.24
C LYS A 554 -7.25 20.25 19.87
N SER A 555 -7.06 21.18 18.92
CA SER A 555 -7.29 20.95 17.49
C SER A 555 -6.09 20.24 16.89
N ARG A 556 -6.30 19.54 15.76
CA ARG A 556 -5.21 18.98 14.96
C ARG A 556 -4.16 20.03 14.57
N TYR A 557 -2.96 19.55 14.29
CA TYR A 557 -1.77 20.35 14.07
C TYR A 557 -1.38 20.34 12.58
N VAL A 558 -1.54 21.49 11.92
CA VAL A 558 -1.33 21.62 10.47
C VAL A 558 0.15 21.85 10.17
N ILE A 559 0.71 21.04 9.28
CA ILE A 559 2.08 21.18 8.75
C ILE A 559 2.03 21.14 7.23
N THR A 560 2.84 21.95 6.56
CA THR A 560 3.09 21.86 5.12
C THR A 560 4.51 21.37 4.85
N LEU A 561 4.65 20.44 3.91
CA LEU A 561 5.91 19.84 3.49
C LEU A 561 6.12 20.06 1.99
N GLY A 562 7.34 20.40 1.58
CA GLY A 562 7.72 20.44 0.17
C GLY A 562 7.83 19.03 -0.46
N PRO A 563 8.03 18.94 -1.80
CA PRO A 563 8.30 17.68 -2.49
C PRO A 563 9.43 16.88 -1.84
N HIS A 564 9.14 15.64 -1.42
CA HIS A 564 10.04 14.75 -0.69
C HIS A 564 10.69 15.36 0.59
N ALA A 565 10.07 16.38 1.18
CA ALA A 565 10.58 17.00 2.41
C ALA A 565 10.18 16.21 3.66
N TYR A 566 11.01 16.35 4.69
CA TYR A 566 10.90 15.66 5.97
C TYR A 566 11.16 16.64 7.12
N TYR A 567 10.65 16.31 8.31
CA TYR A 567 10.92 17.02 9.56
C TYR A 567 11.07 16.04 10.72
N TRP A 568 11.99 16.36 11.63
CA TRP A 568 12.07 15.79 12.97
C TRP A 568 11.81 16.92 13.97
N PHE A 569 10.80 16.79 14.83
CA PHE A 569 10.45 17.79 15.84
C PHE A 569 10.56 17.21 17.26
N ALA A 570 11.39 17.80 18.12
CA ALA A 570 11.35 17.53 19.57
C ALA A 570 10.27 18.38 20.24
N LEU A 571 9.42 17.80 21.10
CA LEU A 571 8.33 18.53 21.77
C LEU A 571 8.75 19.15 23.12
N GLN A 572 8.45 20.44 23.31
CA GLN A 572 8.66 21.22 24.55
C GLN A 572 7.31 21.59 25.21
N ALA A 573 7.28 22.08 26.46
CA ALA A 573 6.05 22.19 27.27
C ALA A 573 5.16 23.47 27.02
N PRO A 574 3.89 23.51 27.53
CA PRO A 574 2.85 24.52 27.19
C PRO A 574 2.88 25.97 27.71
N ALA A 575 2.13 26.82 27.00
CA ALA A 575 1.43 28.05 27.49
C ALA A 575 0.05 28.24 26.78
N GLU A 576 -0.92 28.98 27.37
CA GLU A 576 -2.38 28.87 27.05
C GLU A 576 -3.01 29.85 25.99
N PRO A 577 -4.01 29.41 25.17
CA PRO A 577 -4.82 30.27 24.25
C PRO A 577 -6.39 30.07 24.25
N ARG A 578 -7.18 30.83 23.42
CA ARG A 578 -8.69 30.89 23.37
C ARG A 578 -9.41 30.75 21.97
N ARG A 579 -10.77 30.94 21.90
CA ARG A 579 -11.86 30.55 20.91
C ARG A 579 -12.52 31.74 20.11
N ALA A 580 -13.47 31.71 19.12
CA ALA A 580 -14.20 30.75 18.21
C ALA A 580 -15.03 31.50 17.06
N VAL A 581 -15.97 30.86 16.30
CA VAL A 581 -16.53 31.29 14.95
C VAL A 581 -18.10 31.31 14.80
N LYS A 582 -18.70 31.77 13.65
CA LYS A 582 -20.16 32.14 13.38
C LYS A 582 -20.78 31.70 11.99
N LYS A 583 -22.03 32.14 11.65
CA LYS A 583 -22.93 31.83 10.48
C LYS A 583 -22.68 32.58 9.13
N ARG A 584 -23.29 32.11 8.01
CA ARG A 584 -23.17 32.55 6.58
C ARG A 584 -24.16 33.66 6.11
N VAL A 585 -23.79 34.40 5.06
CA VAL A 585 -24.55 35.43 4.29
C VAL A 585 -24.32 35.22 2.75
N VAL A 586 -25.13 35.82 1.86
CA VAL A 586 -25.00 35.78 0.38
C VAL A 586 -24.39 37.10 -0.17
N PRO A 587 -23.47 37.07 -1.15
CA PRO A 587 -22.74 38.26 -1.62
C PRO A 587 -23.40 39.04 -2.78
N THR A 588 -22.94 40.28 -2.98
CA THR A 588 -23.38 41.21 -4.04
C THR A 588 -22.19 41.78 -4.81
N LEU A 589 -22.18 41.61 -6.14
CA LEU A 589 -21.19 42.13 -7.08
C LEU A 589 -21.45 43.58 -7.48
N LYS A 590 -20.37 44.31 -7.78
CA LYS A 590 -20.39 45.70 -8.29
C LYS A 590 -19.88 45.81 -9.74
N ALA A 591 -20.10 44.76 -10.53
CA ALA A 591 -19.74 44.67 -11.95
C ALA A 591 -20.91 45.01 -12.88
N PRO A 592 -20.66 45.32 -14.17
CA PRO A 592 -21.66 45.20 -15.22
C PRO A 592 -22.17 43.76 -15.34
N ALA A 593 -23.46 43.59 -15.67
CA ALA A 593 -24.10 42.29 -15.79
C ALA A 593 -23.76 41.56 -17.11
N ARG A 594 -22.48 41.21 -17.33
CA ARG A 594 -21.96 40.46 -18.50
C ARG A 594 -20.95 39.41 -18.07
N LEU A 595 -21.07 38.17 -18.58
CA LEU A 595 -20.19 37.05 -18.21
C LEU A 595 -18.72 37.31 -18.59
N GLU A 596 -18.49 37.96 -19.73
CA GLU A 596 -17.16 38.35 -20.24
C GLU A 596 -16.39 39.18 -19.18
N VAL A 597 -17.05 40.20 -18.63
CA VAL A 597 -16.46 41.20 -17.71
C VAL A 597 -16.24 40.65 -16.29
N LEU A 598 -16.87 39.52 -15.94
CA LEU A 598 -16.68 38.88 -14.63
C LEU A 598 -15.31 38.23 -14.45
N LEU A 599 -14.61 37.95 -15.55
CA LEU A 599 -13.34 37.22 -15.55
C LEU A 599 -12.14 38.06 -16.04
N ASP A 600 -12.37 39.37 -16.23
CA ASP A 600 -11.32 40.39 -16.31
C ASP A 600 -10.66 40.62 -14.93
N ASP A 601 -9.37 40.97 -14.93
CA ASP A 601 -8.50 40.99 -13.74
C ASP A 601 -9.10 41.69 -12.51
N GLY A 602 -9.81 42.81 -12.71
CA GLY A 602 -10.36 43.64 -11.64
C GLY A 602 -11.63 43.12 -10.96
N GLN A 603 -12.29 42.08 -11.48
CA GLN A 603 -13.47 41.44 -10.85
C GLN A 603 -13.31 39.93 -10.66
N ARG A 604 -12.44 39.29 -11.46
CA ARG A 604 -12.09 37.87 -11.35
C ARG A 604 -11.67 37.48 -9.94
N GLU A 605 -10.80 38.26 -9.30
CA GLU A 605 -10.27 37.96 -7.96
C GLU A 605 -11.39 37.81 -6.91
N GLN A 606 -12.38 38.70 -6.90
CA GLN A 606 -13.51 38.60 -5.96
C GLN A 606 -14.39 37.37 -6.25
N LEU A 607 -14.61 37.06 -7.53
CA LEU A 607 -15.42 35.91 -7.94
C LEU A 607 -14.77 34.57 -7.54
N GLU A 608 -13.47 34.45 -7.75
CA GLU A 608 -12.67 33.25 -7.49
C GLU A 608 -12.33 33.07 -6.00
N SER A 609 -12.08 34.15 -5.24
CA SER A 609 -11.69 34.06 -3.83
C SER A 609 -12.86 34.10 -2.83
N GLU A 610 -13.88 34.94 -3.05
CA GLU A 610 -14.98 35.12 -2.09
C GLU A 610 -16.24 34.35 -2.49
N ILE A 611 -16.68 34.50 -3.73
CA ILE A 611 -18.06 34.16 -4.15
C ILE A 611 -18.20 32.68 -4.47
N LEU A 612 -17.44 32.16 -5.44
CA LEU A 612 -17.56 30.77 -5.87
C LEU A 612 -17.25 29.76 -4.75
N PRO A 613 -16.18 29.90 -3.93
CA PRO A 613 -15.95 29.00 -2.79
C PRO A 613 -17.10 29.02 -1.79
N THR A 614 -17.63 30.21 -1.48
CA THR A 614 -18.78 30.38 -0.57
C THR A 614 -20.06 29.74 -1.13
N TYR A 615 -20.27 29.75 -2.45
CA TYR A 615 -21.40 29.08 -3.11
C TYR A 615 -21.26 27.56 -3.01
N ILE A 616 -20.15 27.02 -3.52
CA ILE A 616 -19.89 25.58 -3.68
C ILE A 616 -19.88 24.82 -2.36
N GLY A 617 -19.33 25.42 -1.30
CA GLY A 617 -19.37 24.84 0.05
C GLY A 617 -20.78 24.55 0.57
N THR A 618 -21.83 25.10 -0.05
CA THR A 618 -23.25 24.82 0.27
C THR A 618 -24.00 24.00 -0.77
N CYS A 619 -23.41 23.72 -1.94
CA CYS A 619 -24.02 22.86 -2.95
C CYS A 619 -24.09 21.41 -2.47
N ARG A 620 -25.23 20.73 -2.63
CA ARG A 620 -25.38 19.33 -2.19
C ARG A 620 -24.40 18.39 -2.92
N TRP A 621 -24.25 18.55 -4.23
CA TRP A 621 -23.34 17.77 -5.08
C TRP A 621 -21.84 17.92 -4.78
N PHE A 622 -21.42 18.92 -4.00
CA PHE A 622 -20.01 19.08 -3.63
C PHE A 622 -19.62 18.09 -2.53
N GLY A 623 -18.83 17.05 -2.84
CA GLY A 623 -18.45 16.02 -1.86
C GLY A 623 -17.43 16.49 -0.82
N SER A 624 -16.56 17.44 -1.18
CA SER A 624 -15.35 17.78 -0.43
C SER A 624 -15.54 18.83 0.68
N LYS A 625 -16.75 18.91 1.28
CA LYS A 625 -17.17 19.95 2.26
C LYS A 625 -16.33 20.05 3.54
N ALA A 626 -15.54 19.03 3.86
CA ALA A 626 -14.67 19.00 5.04
C ALA A 626 -13.21 19.42 4.76
N ARG A 627 -12.83 19.62 3.49
CA ARG A 627 -11.47 20.01 3.08
C ARG A 627 -11.27 21.52 3.11
N THR A 628 -10.02 21.97 3.20
CA THR A 628 -9.71 23.41 3.19
C THR A 628 -9.33 23.86 1.78
N PHE A 629 -10.11 24.79 1.23
CA PHE A 629 -9.82 25.44 -0.05
C PHE A 629 -8.46 26.17 0.02
N ARG A 630 -7.58 25.92 -0.96
CA ARG A 630 -6.37 26.72 -1.18
C ARG A 630 -6.64 27.85 -2.15
N GLU A 631 -7.26 27.51 -3.27
CA GLU A 631 -7.52 28.40 -4.40
C GLU A 631 -8.62 27.77 -5.27
N LEU A 632 -9.45 28.58 -5.91
CA LEU A 632 -10.42 28.14 -6.91
C LEU A 632 -10.19 28.96 -8.17
N LYS A 633 -10.10 28.31 -9.33
CA LYS A 633 -9.87 28.98 -10.62
C LYS A 633 -10.85 28.52 -11.68
N VAL A 634 -11.45 29.45 -12.41
CA VAL A 634 -12.13 29.17 -13.69
C VAL A 634 -11.06 28.91 -14.74
N VAL A 635 -10.83 27.63 -15.04
CA VAL A 635 -9.74 27.17 -15.93
C VAL A 635 -10.17 27.03 -17.40
N GLU A 636 -11.45 26.77 -17.66
CA GLU A 636 -12.02 26.72 -19.01
C GLU A 636 -13.45 27.27 -19.03
N GLN A 637 -13.80 27.94 -20.14
CA GLN A 637 -15.08 28.60 -20.37
C GLN A 637 -15.69 28.09 -21.67
N LEU A 638 -16.91 27.56 -21.58
CA LEU A 638 -17.51 26.75 -22.64
C LEU A 638 -18.84 27.39 -23.07
N PRO A 639 -18.90 28.16 -24.16
CA PRO A 639 -20.14 28.76 -24.65
C PRO A 639 -21.06 27.67 -25.21
N ILE A 640 -22.26 27.55 -24.64
CA ILE A 640 -23.28 26.58 -25.08
C ILE A 640 -24.23 27.19 -26.15
N SER A 641 -24.21 28.51 -26.31
CA SER A 641 -24.79 29.23 -27.45
C SER A 641 -23.77 30.16 -28.12
N THR A 642 -24.08 30.59 -29.34
CA THR A 642 -23.39 31.70 -30.03
C THR A 642 -23.84 33.08 -29.54
N ASP A 643 -24.87 33.16 -28.69
CA ASP A 643 -25.36 34.42 -28.13
C ASP A 643 -24.39 34.97 -27.05
N SER A 644 -24.08 36.26 -27.07
CA SER A 644 -23.22 36.90 -26.06
C SER A 644 -23.84 36.95 -24.64
N ASN A 645 -25.16 36.87 -24.55
CA ASN A 645 -25.90 36.67 -23.29
C ASN A 645 -26.29 35.20 -23.05
N GLY A 646 -25.68 34.27 -23.80
CA GLY A 646 -25.90 32.83 -23.66
C GLY A 646 -25.38 32.26 -22.35
N ALA A 647 -25.84 31.06 -22.00
CA ALA A 647 -25.29 30.33 -20.87
C ALA A 647 -23.92 29.73 -21.22
N GLN A 648 -23.04 29.68 -20.23
CA GLN A 648 -21.71 29.07 -20.33
C GLN A 648 -21.61 27.91 -19.35
N LEU A 649 -20.84 26.87 -19.69
CA LEU A 649 -20.37 25.89 -18.73
C LEU A 649 -18.96 26.31 -18.30
N TRP A 650 -18.75 26.58 -17.02
CA TRP A 650 -17.43 26.85 -16.46
C TRP A 650 -16.86 25.59 -15.83
N PHE A 651 -15.62 25.25 -16.20
CA PHE A 651 -14.83 24.29 -15.44
C PHE A 651 -14.02 25.07 -14.42
N ILE A 652 -14.28 24.78 -13.15
CA ILE A 652 -13.54 25.31 -12.02
C ILE A 652 -12.60 24.25 -11.48
N GLU A 653 -11.30 24.56 -11.46
CA GLU A 653 -10.32 23.76 -10.74
C GLU A 653 -10.32 24.21 -9.28
N ILE A 654 -10.69 23.30 -8.38
CA ILE A 654 -10.63 23.52 -6.93
C ILE A 654 -9.32 22.92 -6.42
N SER A 655 -8.34 23.78 -6.18
CA SER A 655 -7.11 23.42 -5.47
C SER A 655 -7.37 23.38 -3.96
N TYR A 656 -7.08 22.24 -3.34
CA TYR A 656 -7.05 22.09 -1.89
C TYR A 656 -5.64 22.31 -1.34
N LEU A 657 -5.51 22.37 -0.01
CA LEU A 657 -4.20 22.31 0.66
C LEU A 657 -3.71 20.85 0.80
N ASP A 658 -4.65 19.92 0.89
CA ASP A 658 -4.49 18.56 1.41
C ASP A 658 -4.85 17.42 0.43
N ALA A 659 -5.33 17.76 -0.77
CA ALA A 659 -5.78 16.80 -1.79
C ALA A 659 -5.42 17.26 -3.22
N PRO A 660 -5.38 16.36 -4.22
CA PRO A 660 -5.30 16.73 -5.63
C PRO A 660 -6.42 17.71 -6.01
N ALA A 661 -6.14 18.57 -6.99
CA ALA A 661 -7.16 19.49 -7.49
C ALA A 661 -8.34 18.71 -8.09
N GLU A 662 -9.57 19.11 -7.76
CA GLU A 662 -10.79 18.52 -8.31
C GLU A 662 -11.45 19.52 -9.27
N THR A 663 -11.65 19.11 -10.52
CA THR A 663 -12.39 19.91 -11.50
C THR A 663 -13.88 19.70 -11.32
N TYR A 664 -14.65 20.78 -11.19
CA TYR A 664 -16.11 20.75 -11.16
C TYR A 664 -16.71 21.56 -12.31
N ALA A 665 -17.86 21.12 -12.80
CA ALA A 665 -18.62 21.80 -13.84
C ALA A 665 -19.78 22.62 -13.23
N ILE A 666 -19.77 23.94 -13.48
CA ILE A 666 -20.84 24.86 -13.07
C ILE A 666 -21.42 25.52 -14.32
N PRO A 667 -22.67 25.20 -14.72
CA PRO A 667 -23.41 26.01 -15.68
C PRO A 667 -23.67 27.39 -15.07
N VAL A 668 -23.39 28.48 -15.80
CA VAL A 668 -23.68 29.85 -15.35
C VAL A 668 -24.42 30.66 -16.41
N LYS A 669 -25.35 31.49 -15.95
CA LYS A 669 -26.07 32.47 -16.76
C LYS A 669 -26.33 33.73 -15.92
N ILE A 670 -26.47 34.86 -16.59
CA ILE A 670 -26.93 36.11 -15.98
C ILE A 670 -28.41 36.30 -16.32
N GLY A 671 -29.24 36.49 -15.29
CA GLY A 671 -30.68 36.72 -15.40
C GLY A 671 -31.08 38.12 -14.96
N SER A 672 -32.25 38.60 -15.41
CA SER A 672 -32.84 39.87 -14.95
C SER A 672 -33.33 39.78 -13.50
N ASN A 673 -33.69 40.93 -12.91
CA ASN A 673 -34.36 41.00 -11.61
C ASN A 673 -35.66 40.16 -11.51
N ASP A 674 -36.32 39.83 -12.62
CA ASP A 674 -37.50 38.97 -12.61
C ASP A 674 -37.14 37.48 -12.52
N VAL A 675 -36.07 37.08 -13.22
CA VAL A 675 -35.43 35.76 -13.03
C VAL A 675 -34.92 35.63 -11.60
N ALA A 676 -34.31 36.68 -11.04
CA ALA A 676 -33.85 36.70 -9.65
C ALA A 676 -34.99 36.47 -8.64
N ARG A 677 -36.15 37.10 -8.85
CA ARG A 677 -37.35 36.89 -8.01
C ARG A 677 -37.91 35.48 -8.14
N SER A 678 -38.01 34.96 -9.37
CA SER A 678 -38.46 33.59 -9.64
C SER A 678 -37.54 32.54 -8.98
N LEU A 679 -36.22 32.65 -9.16
CA LEU A 679 -35.24 31.77 -8.53
C LEU A 679 -35.25 31.87 -7.01
N SER A 680 -35.44 33.05 -6.44
CA SER A 680 -35.53 33.23 -4.98
C SER A 680 -36.71 32.47 -4.35
N GLN A 681 -37.76 32.18 -5.12
CA GLN A 681 -38.94 31.43 -4.68
C GLN A 681 -38.83 29.93 -5.01
N SER A 682 -38.29 29.57 -6.17
CA SER A 682 -38.26 28.20 -6.68
C SER A 682 -36.98 27.43 -6.35
N ALA A 683 -35.82 28.08 -6.44
CA ALA A 683 -34.51 27.48 -6.25
C ALA A 683 -33.50 28.48 -5.63
N PRO A 684 -33.72 28.99 -4.41
CA PRO A 684 -32.86 30.01 -3.79
C PRO A 684 -31.41 29.54 -3.57
N HIS A 685 -31.16 28.23 -3.63
CA HIS A 685 -29.84 27.61 -3.56
C HIS A 685 -29.07 27.65 -4.90
N ALA A 686 -29.71 28.05 -6.01
CA ALA A 686 -29.07 28.21 -7.33
C ALA A 686 -28.46 29.61 -7.53
N ILE A 687 -28.72 30.55 -6.62
CA ILE A 687 -28.23 31.93 -6.68
C ILE A 687 -26.77 31.97 -6.21
N ILE A 688 -25.88 32.44 -7.09
CA ILE A 688 -24.45 32.57 -6.84
C ILE A 688 -24.15 33.98 -6.27
N ALA A 689 -24.64 35.02 -6.93
CA ALA A 689 -24.52 36.42 -6.49
C ALA A 689 -25.58 37.33 -7.12
N HIS A 690 -25.85 38.47 -6.50
CA HIS A 690 -26.66 39.56 -7.07
C HIS A 690 -25.78 40.68 -7.64
N PHE A 691 -26.23 41.39 -8.67
CA PHE A 691 -25.57 42.58 -9.21
C PHE A 691 -26.17 43.88 -8.65
N ALA A 692 -25.33 44.84 -8.25
CA ALA A 692 -25.77 46.13 -7.74
C ALA A 692 -26.09 47.14 -8.86
N GLY A 693 -27.34 47.62 -8.93
CA GLY A 693 -27.76 48.67 -9.87
C GLY A 693 -29.29 48.82 -9.96
N ARG A 694 -29.77 49.82 -10.70
CA ARG A 694 -31.20 49.87 -11.10
C ARG A 694 -31.51 48.79 -12.13
N ASP A 695 -30.62 48.61 -13.10
CA ASP A 695 -30.65 47.54 -14.10
C ASP A 695 -30.04 46.23 -13.57
N GLY A 696 -30.33 45.93 -12.29
CA GLY A 696 -29.77 44.79 -11.56
C GLY A 696 -30.17 43.44 -12.15
N GLY A 697 -29.35 42.42 -11.83
CA GLY A 697 -29.54 41.05 -12.26
C GLY A 697 -28.99 40.05 -11.26
N VAL A 698 -28.98 38.78 -11.65
CA VAL A 698 -28.52 37.65 -10.84
C VAL A 698 -27.55 36.77 -11.62
N LEU A 699 -26.46 36.35 -10.98
CA LEU A 699 -25.62 35.25 -11.44
C LEU A 699 -26.14 33.96 -10.79
N PHE A 700 -26.47 32.95 -11.60
CA PHE A 700 -27.11 31.73 -11.11
C PHE A 700 -26.66 30.48 -11.89
N ASP A 701 -26.90 29.30 -11.28
CA ASP A 701 -26.61 28.01 -11.90
C ASP A 701 -27.56 27.73 -13.07
N ALA A 702 -27.02 27.73 -14.30
CA ALA A 702 -27.82 27.67 -15.52
C ALA A 702 -28.56 26.35 -15.75
N ILE A 703 -28.36 25.30 -14.92
CA ILE A 703 -29.20 24.09 -15.00
C ILE A 703 -30.70 24.41 -14.81
N TRP A 704 -31.00 25.49 -14.07
CA TRP A 704 -32.36 25.97 -13.83
C TRP A 704 -32.94 26.78 -15.00
N ASP A 705 -32.11 27.23 -15.94
CA ASP A 705 -32.53 27.92 -17.16
C ASP A 705 -33.01 26.92 -18.23
N ALA A 706 -34.22 27.13 -18.77
CA ALA A 706 -34.78 26.22 -19.78
C ALA A 706 -33.97 26.24 -21.08
N THR A 707 -33.52 27.41 -21.55
CA THR A 707 -32.76 27.54 -22.80
C THR A 707 -31.43 26.79 -22.75
N PHE A 708 -30.71 26.86 -21.63
CA PHE A 708 -29.49 26.06 -21.43
C PHE A 708 -29.76 24.55 -21.54
N ARG A 709 -30.84 24.05 -20.92
CA ARG A 709 -31.23 22.63 -21.03
C ARG A 709 -31.55 22.25 -22.47
N SER A 710 -32.36 23.06 -23.18
CA SER A 710 -32.69 22.87 -24.60
C SER A 710 -31.43 22.78 -25.47
N GLN A 711 -30.46 23.68 -25.27
CA GLN A 711 -29.20 23.72 -26.03
C GLN A 711 -28.29 22.53 -25.73
N LEU A 712 -28.20 22.09 -24.47
CA LEU A 712 -27.40 20.93 -24.07
C LEU A 712 -27.93 19.62 -24.68
N PHE A 713 -29.26 19.48 -24.79
CA PHE A 713 -29.91 18.35 -25.47
C PHE A 713 -29.63 18.35 -26.99
N GLU A 714 -29.80 19.49 -27.64
CA GLU A 714 -29.57 19.65 -29.08
C GLU A 714 -28.10 19.44 -29.48
N ALA A 715 -27.15 19.81 -28.62
CA ALA A 715 -25.72 19.57 -28.83
C ALA A 715 -25.41 18.07 -28.96
N VAL A 716 -26.05 17.21 -28.15
CA VAL A 716 -25.95 15.73 -28.27
C VAL A 716 -26.60 15.25 -29.56
N ILE A 717 -27.91 15.51 -29.75
CA ILE A 717 -28.72 14.90 -30.81
C ILE A 717 -28.23 15.30 -32.21
N ARG A 718 -27.85 16.57 -32.41
CA ARG A 718 -27.27 17.06 -33.67
C ARG A 718 -25.79 16.73 -33.82
N SER A 719 -25.15 16.17 -32.78
CA SER A 719 -23.73 15.81 -32.73
C SER A 719 -22.81 17.01 -33.00
N GLN A 720 -23.10 18.13 -32.31
CA GLN A 720 -22.43 19.40 -32.54
C GLN A 720 -20.98 19.39 -32.05
N ARG A 721 -20.14 20.19 -32.70
CA ARG A 721 -18.78 20.52 -32.25
C ARG A 721 -18.72 21.99 -31.88
N LEU A 722 -18.79 22.28 -30.58
CA LEU A 722 -18.64 23.62 -30.02
C LEU A 722 -17.16 23.85 -29.68
N LYS A 723 -16.56 24.93 -30.18
CA LYS A 723 -15.15 25.25 -29.91
C LYS A 723 -15.01 25.97 -28.58
N ALA A 724 -14.05 25.56 -27.76
CA ALA A 724 -13.63 26.26 -26.54
C ALA A 724 -12.17 26.74 -26.67
N ARG A 725 -11.57 27.20 -25.56
CA ARG A 725 -10.24 27.82 -25.54
C ARG A 725 -9.10 26.79 -25.58
N ALA A 726 -9.26 25.65 -24.89
CA ALA A 726 -8.25 24.60 -24.76
C ALA A 726 -8.69 23.24 -25.32
N GLY A 727 -9.95 23.10 -25.76
CA GLY A 727 -10.46 21.89 -26.41
C GLY A 727 -11.75 22.11 -27.20
N ASP A 728 -12.34 21.01 -27.68
CA ASP A 728 -13.65 20.99 -28.33
C ASP A 728 -14.67 20.26 -27.45
N PHE A 729 -15.91 20.77 -27.41
CA PHE A 729 -17.08 20.05 -26.94
C PHE A 729 -17.70 19.30 -28.11
N VAL A 730 -17.79 17.97 -28.02
CA VAL A 730 -18.29 17.11 -29.09
C VAL A 730 -19.46 16.28 -28.59
N GLY A 731 -20.64 16.51 -29.16
CA GLY A 731 -21.80 15.64 -28.99
C GLY A 731 -21.61 14.33 -29.74
N THR A 732 -21.77 13.20 -29.07
CA THR A 732 -21.77 11.85 -29.64
C THR A 732 -23.14 11.19 -29.45
N ILE A 733 -23.54 10.34 -30.40
CA ILE A 733 -24.79 9.56 -30.34
C ILE A 733 -24.49 8.07 -30.44
N ALA A 734 -25.43 7.23 -29.98
CA ALA A 734 -25.33 5.78 -30.07
C ALA A 734 -25.42 5.27 -31.51
N ASP A 735 -24.69 4.21 -31.84
CA ASP A 735 -24.56 3.67 -33.21
C ASP A 735 -25.91 3.22 -33.82
N LYS A 736 -26.89 2.89 -32.96
CA LYS A 736 -28.23 2.41 -33.33
C LYS A 736 -29.35 3.47 -33.20
N PHE A 737 -29.02 4.74 -32.88
CA PHE A 737 -30.04 5.77 -32.61
C PHE A 737 -30.49 6.52 -33.87
N GLU A 738 -31.73 6.27 -34.30
CA GLU A 738 -32.39 7.11 -35.31
C GLU A 738 -32.80 8.47 -34.72
N ARG A 739 -32.46 9.56 -35.42
CA ARG A 739 -32.78 10.93 -35.00
C ARG A 739 -34.28 11.21 -35.12
N GLU A 740 -35.00 11.03 -34.00
CA GLU A 740 -36.43 11.38 -33.86
C GLU A 740 -36.67 12.86 -34.20
N LYS A 741 -37.54 13.13 -35.18
CA LYS A 741 -37.80 14.49 -35.72
C LYS A 741 -38.75 15.35 -34.87
N ALA A 742 -39.19 14.87 -33.72
CA ALA A 742 -40.41 15.36 -33.05
C ALA A 742 -40.30 15.42 -31.52
N VAL A 743 -39.18 15.97 -31.01
CA VAL A 743 -39.02 16.35 -29.59
C VAL A 743 -38.91 17.87 -29.53
N SER A 744 -39.77 18.53 -28.75
CA SER A 744 -39.54 19.93 -28.37
C SER A 744 -38.62 19.93 -27.15
N PRO A 745 -37.44 20.59 -27.19
CA PRO A 745 -36.53 20.64 -26.04
C PRO A 745 -37.07 21.48 -24.86
N ASP A 746 -38.13 22.27 -25.10
CA ASP A 746 -38.57 23.34 -24.20
C ASP A 746 -39.39 22.85 -23.00
N ASP A 747 -40.02 21.68 -23.09
CA ASP A 747 -40.60 20.99 -21.93
C ASP A 747 -39.53 20.13 -21.24
N SER A 748 -38.74 20.80 -20.39
CA SER A 748 -37.69 20.16 -19.60
C SER A 748 -37.68 20.65 -18.15
N HIS A 749 -37.47 19.73 -17.21
CA HIS A 749 -37.39 20.04 -15.78
C HIS A 749 -36.22 19.35 -15.08
N VAL A 750 -35.71 19.99 -14.03
CA VAL A 750 -34.64 19.45 -13.18
C VAL A 750 -35.23 18.47 -12.19
N VAL A 751 -34.68 17.27 -12.10
CA VAL A 751 -35.16 16.22 -11.19
C VAL A 751 -34.59 16.48 -9.79
N SER A 752 -35.46 16.76 -8.82
CA SER A 752 -35.07 17.06 -7.44
C SER A 752 -34.99 15.79 -6.58
N GLY A 753 -33.78 15.39 -6.20
CA GLY A 753 -33.48 14.21 -5.37
C GLY A 753 -32.06 14.25 -4.79
N GLU A 754 -31.67 13.25 -3.99
CA GLU A 754 -30.29 13.10 -3.49
C GLU A 754 -29.38 12.48 -4.56
N GLN A 755 -28.68 13.30 -5.35
CA GLN A 755 -27.66 12.85 -6.29
C GLN A 755 -26.42 13.76 -6.29
N SER A 756 -25.25 13.17 -6.57
CA SER A 756 -23.96 13.88 -6.72
C SER A 756 -23.83 14.63 -8.05
N ASN A 757 -24.76 14.43 -8.97
CA ASN A 757 -24.76 14.98 -10.34
C ASN A 757 -26.09 15.72 -10.61
N SER A 758 -26.17 16.50 -11.68
CA SER A 758 -27.41 17.22 -12.05
C SER A 758 -28.22 16.43 -13.07
N SER A 759 -29.48 16.12 -12.73
CA SER A 759 -30.36 15.30 -13.56
C SER A 759 -31.53 16.10 -14.13
N VAL A 760 -31.83 15.90 -15.42
CA VAL A 760 -32.87 16.61 -16.17
C VAL A 760 -33.72 15.61 -16.94
N LEU A 761 -35.04 15.84 -16.99
CA LEU A 761 -35.98 15.09 -17.83
C LEU A 761 -36.51 16.01 -18.94
N PHE A 762 -36.58 15.49 -20.18
CA PHE A 762 -37.13 16.17 -21.37
C PHE A 762 -38.32 15.39 -21.91
N ASP A 763 -39.49 16.03 -22.04
CA ASP A 763 -40.72 15.47 -22.66
C ASP A 763 -41.11 14.08 -22.08
N SER A 764 -40.70 13.79 -20.85
CA SER A 764 -40.71 12.46 -20.20
C SER A 764 -40.10 11.29 -21.01
N LYS A 765 -39.38 11.57 -22.10
CA LYS A 765 -38.81 10.59 -23.04
C LYS A 765 -37.30 10.43 -22.93
N PHE A 766 -36.60 11.47 -22.50
CA PHE A 766 -35.13 11.47 -22.38
C PHE A 766 -34.70 11.98 -21.02
N PHE A 767 -33.68 11.31 -20.46
CA PHE A 767 -33.05 11.65 -19.19
C PHE A 767 -31.59 12.04 -19.45
N LEU A 768 -31.19 13.21 -18.96
CA LEU A 768 -29.84 13.74 -19.08
C LEU A 768 -29.20 13.84 -17.69
N LYS A 769 -28.05 13.18 -17.50
CA LYS A 769 -27.18 13.35 -16.32
C LYS A 769 -25.99 14.24 -16.72
N LEU A 770 -25.90 15.44 -16.14
CA LEU A 770 -24.75 16.34 -16.21
C LEU A 770 -23.82 16.03 -15.04
N TYR A 771 -22.59 15.59 -15.35
CA TYR A 771 -21.59 15.26 -14.33
C TYR A 771 -21.07 16.55 -13.68
N ARG A 772 -21.12 16.62 -12.35
CA ARG A 772 -20.71 17.81 -11.58
C ARG A 772 -19.25 17.79 -11.19
N LYS A 773 -18.68 16.62 -10.88
CA LYS A 773 -17.24 16.40 -10.81
C LYS A 773 -16.76 15.86 -12.16
N ILE A 774 -15.68 16.41 -12.67
CA ILE A 774 -15.10 16.08 -13.98
C ILE A 774 -13.76 15.38 -13.74
N GLU A 775 -13.63 14.14 -14.24
CA GLU A 775 -12.43 13.32 -14.15
C GLU A 775 -12.03 12.87 -15.58
N ASP A 776 -10.74 12.93 -15.92
CA ASP A 776 -10.25 12.57 -17.26
C ASP A 776 -10.49 11.07 -17.56
N GLY A 777 -11.07 10.78 -18.73
CA GLY A 777 -11.42 9.44 -19.21
C GLY A 777 -12.92 9.17 -19.31
N VAL A 778 -13.27 7.95 -19.75
CA VAL A 778 -14.67 7.53 -19.96
C VAL A 778 -15.31 7.07 -18.64
N ASN A 779 -16.40 7.74 -18.25
CA ASN A 779 -17.18 7.43 -17.04
C ASN A 779 -17.84 6.03 -17.13
N PRO A 780 -17.74 5.18 -16.09
CA PRO A 780 -18.40 3.87 -16.01
C PRO A 780 -19.88 3.85 -16.41
N ASP A 781 -20.66 4.88 -16.07
CA ASP A 781 -22.10 4.94 -16.38
C ASP A 781 -22.36 5.09 -17.89
N VAL A 782 -21.46 5.75 -18.62
CA VAL A 782 -21.47 5.79 -20.09
C VAL A 782 -20.89 4.51 -20.68
N GLU A 783 -19.76 4.03 -20.17
CA GLU A 783 -19.09 2.80 -20.66
C GLU A 783 -20.01 1.58 -20.60
N ILE A 784 -20.63 1.34 -19.44
CA ILE A 784 -21.47 0.17 -19.19
C ILE A 784 -22.82 0.30 -19.92
N ASN A 785 -23.51 1.45 -19.84
CA ASN A 785 -24.79 1.60 -20.51
C ASN A 785 -24.64 1.55 -22.04
N ARG A 786 -23.60 2.19 -22.60
CA ARG A 786 -23.29 2.08 -24.03
C ARG A 786 -22.98 0.65 -24.45
N PHE A 787 -22.15 -0.07 -23.69
CA PHE A 787 -21.86 -1.48 -23.96
C PHE A 787 -23.13 -2.34 -23.95
N LEU A 788 -23.96 -2.22 -22.90
CA LEU A 788 -25.20 -2.99 -22.78
C LEU A 788 -26.17 -2.68 -23.94
N THR A 789 -26.33 -1.41 -24.31
CA THR A 789 -27.23 -0.95 -25.41
C THR A 789 -26.72 -1.35 -26.82
N GLU A 790 -25.42 -1.22 -27.07
CA GLU A 790 -24.86 -1.42 -28.42
C GLU A 790 -24.38 -2.86 -28.67
N ARG A 791 -23.80 -3.53 -27.67
CA ARG A 791 -23.02 -4.77 -27.83
C ARG A 791 -23.68 -6.02 -27.23
N THR A 792 -24.74 -5.86 -26.44
CA THR A 792 -25.54 -6.93 -25.84
C THR A 792 -27.03 -6.78 -26.18
N ASP A 793 -27.83 -7.79 -25.82
CA ASP A 793 -29.29 -7.79 -25.96
C ASP A 793 -30.04 -7.59 -24.63
N PHE A 794 -29.37 -7.06 -23.59
CA PHE A 794 -29.98 -6.87 -22.25
C PHE A 794 -30.92 -5.66 -22.22
N PRO A 795 -32.25 -5.84 -22.05
CA PRO A 795 -33.23 -4.77 -22.25
C PRO A 795 -33.58 -4.00 -20.96
N ASN A 796 -33.08 -4.44 -19.81
CA ASN A 796 -33.46 -3.93 -18.49
C ASN A 796 -32.58 -2.75 -18.02
N VAL A 797 -32.12 -1.91 -18.95
CA VAL A 797 -31.39 -0.64 -18.71
C VAL A 797 -31.99 0.49 -19.56
N PRO A 798 -31.88 1.78 -19.16
CA PRO A 798 -32.36 2.89 -19.96
C PRO A 798 -31.40 3.10 -21.15
N ALA A 799 -31.84 2.75 -22.35
CA ALA A 799 -30.99 2.71 -23.54
C ALA A 799 -30.18 4.01 -23.75
N PHE A 800 -28.86 3.85 -23.93
CA PHE A 800 -27.92 4.92 -24.25
C PHE A 800 -28.33 5.63 -25.56
N VAL A 801 -28.41 6.96 -25.53
CA VAL A 801 -28.76 7.80 -26.69
C VAL A 801 -27.55 8.60 -27.17
N GLY A 802 -26.74 9.12 -26.24
CA GLY A 802 -25.55 9.89 -26.56
C GLY A 802 -24.86 10.48 -25.34
N ALA A 803 -23.79 11.25 -25.59
CA ALA A 803 -23.02 11.95 -24.57
C ALA A 803 -22.46 13.27 -25.11
N ILE A 804 -21.98 14.14 -24.22
CA ILE A 804 -21.05 15.21 -24.59
C ILE A 804 -19.68 14.88 -24.04
N GLU A 805 -18.68 14.89 -24.91
CA GLU A 805 -17.27 14.71 -24.58
C GLU A 805 -16.52 16.03 -24.74
N TYR A 806 -15.75 16.42 -23.72
CA TYR A 806 -14.71 17.42 -23.85
C TYR A 806 -13.44 16.74 -24.34
N ARG A 807 -12.95 17.15 -25.52
CA ARG A 807 -11.78 16.56 -26.19
C ARG A 807 -10.66 17.61 -26.28
N ARG A 808 -9.54 17.33 -25.63
CA ARG A 808 -8.31 18.15 -25.61
C ARG A 808 -7.21 17.49 -26.43
N ALA A 809 -6.26 18.28 -26.95
CA ALA A 809 -5.11 17.72 -27.63
C ALA A 809 -4.22 16.92 -26.65
N LYS A 810 -3.92 15.66 -26.97
CA LYS A 810 -3.08 14.73 -26.17
C LYS A 810 -3.66 14.32 -24.79
N ALA A 811 -4.98 14.42 -24.58
CA ALA A 811 -5.64 13.88 -23.38
C ALA A 811 -6.81 12.94 -23.76
N GLU A 812 -7.26 12.12 -22.82
CA GLU A 812 -8.42 11.25 -23.05
C GLU A 812 -9.74 12.05 -23.16
N PRO A 813 -10.72 11.59 -23.96
CA PRO A 813 -12.06 12.17 -23.99
C PRO A 813 -12.68 12.16 -22.59
N THR A 814 -13.15 13.33 -22.15
CA THR A 814 -13.68 13.56 -20.82
C THR A 814 -15.20 13.69 -20.90
N VAL A 815 -15.96 12.80 -20.27
CA VAL A 815 -17.43 12.82 -20.35
C VAL A 815 -18.01 13.94 -19.49
N VAL A 816 -18.86 14.78 -20.07
CA VAL A 816 -19.47 15.95 -19.41
C VAL A 816 -20.95 15.72 -19.11
N CYS A 817 -21.69 15.09 -20.03
CA CYS A 817 -23.04 14.59 -19.73
C CYS A 817 -23.35 13.30 -20.49
N LEU A 818 -24.29 12.53 -19.94
CA LEU A 818 -24.91 11.34 -20.50
C LEU A 818 -26.37 11.67 -20.87
N LEU A 819 -26.80 11.27 -22.07
CA LEU A 819 -28.19 11.27 -22.50
C LEU A 819 -28.65 9.82 -22.75
N GLN A 820 -29.75 9.43 -22.12
CA GLN A 820 -30.38 8.12 -22.24
C GLN A 820 -31.89 8.25 -22.40
N ARG A 821 -32.56 7.21 -22.91
CA ARG A 821 -34.03 7.18 -22.89
C ARG A 821 -34.53 7.10 -21.45
N ALA A 822 -35.58 7.86 -21.14
CA ALA A 822 -36.25 7.79 -19.84
C ALA A 822 -37.02 6.46 -19.74
N ALA A 823 -36.87 5.75 -18.62
CA ALA A 823 -37.62 4.53 -18.35
C ALA A 823 -39.02 4.88 -17.80
N PRO A 824 -40.12 4.59 -18.51
CA PRO A 824 -41.46 4.78 -17.95
C PRO A 824 -41.64 3.85 -16.76
N ASN A 825 -41.92 4.43 -15.59
CA ASN A 825 -41.91 3.73 -14.32
C ASN A 825 -43.04 4.20 -13.40
N GLU A 826 -43.40 3.36 -12.44
CA GLU A 826 -44.37 3.62 -11.40
C GLU A 826 -43.68 3.93 -10.04
N GLY A 827 -42.53 4.62 -10.07
CA GLY A 827 -41.71 4.92 -8.90
C GLY A 827 -40.59 3.92 -8.63
N ASP A 828 -39.81 4.24 -7.61
CA ASP A 828 -38.61 3.51 -7.21
C ASP A 828 -38.91 2.23 -6.41
N VAL A 829 -37.98 1.29 -6.45
CA VAL A 829 -38.10 0.00 -5.77
C VAL A 829 -37.84 0.09 -4.27
N TRP A 830 -37.07 1.06 -3.80
CA TRP A 830 -36.81 1.27 -2.37
C TRP A 830 -38.10 1.62 -1.61
N THR A 831 -38.82 2.66 -2.01
CA THR A 831 -40.11 3.08 -1.42
C THR A 831 -41.11 1.92 -1.43
N ARG A 832 -41.28 1.27 -2.58
CA ARG A 832 -42.17 0.10 -2.74
C ARG A 832 -41.78 -1.10 -1.88
N THR A 833 -40.51 -1.22 -1.51
CA THR A 833 -40.01 -2.24 -0.58
C THR A 833 -40.29 -1.86 0.87
N VAL A 834 -40.00 -0.62 1.28
CA VAL A 834 -40.32 -0.12 2.62
C VAL A 834 -41.83 -0.21 2.91
N ASP A 835 -42.68 0.08 1.91
CA ASP A 835 -44.13 -0.12 1.99
C ASP A 835 -44.53 -1.60 2.17
N ALA A 836 -43.80 -2.52 1.54
CA ALA A 836 -44.06 -3.96 1.66
C ALA A 836 -43.62 -4.50 3.03
N VAL A 837 -42.53 -3.97 3.59
CA VAL A 837 -42.13 -4.20 4.98
C VAL A 837 -43.17 -3.63 5.96
N GLY A 838 -43.69 -2.42 5.70
CA GLY A 838 -44.76 -1.83 6.51
C GLY A 838 -45.98 -2.75 6.63
N ARG A 839 -46.50 -3.23 5.49
CA ARG A 839 -47.59 -4.23 5.43
C ARG A 839 -47.25 -5.60 6.00
N TYR A 840 -45.97 -5.92 6.21
CA TYR A 840 -45.54 -7.12 6.92
C TYR A 840 -45.59 -6.88 8.44
N TYR A 841 -45.06 -5.75 8.91
CA TYR A 841 -45.15 -5.35 10.32
C TYR A 841 -46.60 -5.15 10.80
N GLU A 842 -47.50 -4.61 9.96
CA GLU A 842 -48.93 -4.53 10.26
C GLU A 842 -49.51 -5.92 10.60
N ARG A 843 -49.32 -6.92 9.73
CA ARG A 843 -49.80 -8.31 9.96
C ARG A 843 -49.11 -9.01 11.13
N VAL A 844 -47.84 -8.67 11.41
CA VAL A 844 -47.11 -9.14 12.60
C VAL A 844 -47.65 -8.50 13.89
N LEU A 845 -48.14 -7.25 13.84
CA LEU A 845 -48.80 -6.59 14.97
C LEU A 845 -50.24 -7.07 15.18
N GLU A 846 -50.99 -7.38 14.11
CA GLU A 846 -52.32 -8.00 14.20
C GLU A 846 -52.28 -9.31 15.00
N ARG A 847 -51.23 -10.13 14.79
CA ARG A 847 -51.01 -11.40 15.50
C ARG A 847 -50.05 -11.27 16.69
N LYS A 848 -49.85 -10.06 17.24
CA LYS A 848 -48.87 -9.80 18.30
C LYS A 848 -49.03 -10.70 19.52
N ALA A 849 -50.27 -11.03 19.90
CA ALA A 849 -50.57 -11.89 21.05
C ALA A 849 -50.09 -13.34 20.85
N ASP A 850 -50.35 -13.92 19.67
CA ASP A 850 -49.97 -15.29 19.32
C ASP A 850 -48.44 -15.38 19.13
N LEU A 851 -47.88 -14.40 18.41
CA LEU A 851 -46.46 -14.34 18.04
C LEU A 851 -45.54 -13.86 19.18
N GLN A 852 -46.06 -13.52 20.36
CA GLN A 852 -45.24 -12.98 21.46
C GLN A 852 -44.23 -13.99 22.01
N ASN A 853 -44.58 -15.28 21.99
CA ASN A 853 -43.75 -16.36 22.55
C ASN A 853 -43.01 -17.18 21.47
N GLU A 854 -43.34 -17.03 20.18
CA GLU A 854 -42.62 -17.71 19.10
C GLU A 854 -41.26 -17.04 18.83
N THR A 855 -40.21 -17.85 18.68
CA THR A 855 -38.85 -17.41 18.29
C THR A 855 -38.55 -17.63 16.81
N ALA A 856 -39.18 -18.62 16.19
CA ALA A 856 -39.16 -18.87 14.75
C ALA A 856 -40.53 -19.44 14.32
N PRO A 857 -41.31 -18.74 13.49
CA PRO A 857 -42.61 -19.24 13.01
C PRO A 857 -42.42 -20.40 12.01
N PRO A 858 -43.40 -21.31 11.88
CA PRO A 858 -43.43 -22.27 10.79
C PRO A 858 -43.39 -21.58 9.41
N GLY A 859 -42.69 -22.16 8.44
CA GLY A 859 -42.52 -21.58 7.09
C GLY A 859 -43.82 -21.05 6.45
N PRO A 860 -44.93 -21.82 6.43
CA PRO A 860 -46.20 -21.33 5.88
C PRO A 860 -46.78 -20.08 6.58
N LEU A 861 -46.54 -19.93 7.88
CA LEU A 861 -46.95 -18.73 8.65
C LEU A 861 -46.05 -17.53 8.30
N LEU A 862 -44.75 -17.75 8.08
CA LEU A 862 -43.84 -16.69 7.62
C LEU A 862 -44.21 -16.20 6.21
N ASP A 863 -44.53 -17.12 5.29
CA ASP A 863 -44.92 -16.76 3.92
C ASP A 863 -46.29 -16.05 3.89
N GLU A 864 -47.24 -16.42 4.77
CA GLU A 864 -48.51 -15.69 4.98
C GLU A 864 -48.27 -14.27 5.50
N LEU A 865 -47.42 -14.11 6.53
CA LEU A 865 -47.08 -12.82 7.12
C LEU A 865 -46.37 -11.91 6.11
N ILE A 866 -45.45 -12.44 5.28
CA ILE A 866 -44.76 -11.68 4.24
C ILE A 866 -45.73 -11.32 3.10
N GLY A 867 -46.54 -12.29 2.63
CA GLY A 867 -47.48 -12.14 1.52
C GLY A 867 -46.80 -12.29 0.16
N GLY A 868 -47.15 -13.38 -0.55
CA GLY A 868 -46.42 -13.90 -1.72
C GLY A 868 -46.20 -12.96 -2.92
N VAL A 869 -46.91 -11.83 -3.02
CA VAL A 869 -46.74 -10.87 -4.14
C VAL A 869 -45.37 -10.18 -4.14
N TYR A 870 -44.77 -9.92 -2.96
CA TYR A 870 -43.45 -9.29 -2.90
C TYR A 870 -42.29 -10.29 -3.14
N PRO A 871 -42.27 -11.52 -2.56
CA PRO A 871 -41.29 -12.56 -2.89
C PRO A 871 -41.12 -12.85 -4.39
N GLU A 872 -42.21 -12.87 -5.19
CA GLU A 872 -42.09 -13.05 -6.65
C GLU A 872 -41.35 -11.89 -7.33
N LYS A 873 -41.50 -10.66 -6.82
CA LYS A 873 -40.72 -9.51 -7.29
C LYS A 873 -39.24 -9.64 -6.89
N VAL A 874 -38.95 -10.22 -5.73
CA VAL A 874 -37.58 -10.50 -5.28
C VAL A 874 -36.90 -11.60 -6.12
N LYS A 875 -37.64 -12.63 -6.55
CA LYS A 875 -37.15 -13.59 -7.56
C LYS A 875 -36.80 -12.88 -8.87
N LEU A 876 -37.67 -11.96 -9.33
CA LEU A 876 -37.41 -11.20 -10.55
C LEU A 876 -36.20 -10.24 -10.40
N PHE A 877 -35.96 -9.63 -9.24
CA PHE A 877 -34.70 -8.91 -8.97
C PHE A 877 -33.48 -9.81 -9.14
N GLY A 878 -33.47 -10.99 -8.49
CA GLY A 878 -32.35 -11.94 -8.58
C GLY A 878 -32.09 -12.39 -10.02
N LYS A 879 -33.16 -12.62 -10.79
CA LYS A 879 -33.08 -12.95 -12.21
C LYS A 879 -32.51 -11.79 -13.06
N ARG A 880 -33.00 -10.56 -12.92
CA ARG A 880 -32.47 -9.41 -13.68
C ARG A 880 -31.03 -9.07 -13.31
N THR A 881 -30.64 -9.27 -12.06
CA THR A 881 -29.23 -9.12 -11.61
C THR A 881 -28.33 -10.17 -12.27
N ALA A 882 -28.77 -11.42 -12.33
CA ALA A 882 -28.05 -12.50 -12.99
C ALA A 882 -27.89 -12.27 -14.50
N GLU A 883 -28.97 -11.86 -15.18
CA GLU A 883 -28.96 -11.52 -16.61
C GLU A 883 -28.05 -10.32 -16.92
N LEU A 884 -27.98 -9.31 -16.04
CA LEU A 884 -26.99 -8.22 -16.13
C LEU A 884 -25.56 -8.76 -16.09
N HIS A 885 -25.20 -9.58 -15.09
CA HIS A 885 -23.83 -10.12 -14.98
C HIS A 885 -23.48 -11.07 -16.14
N LEU A 886 -24.45 -11.84 -16.65
CA LEU A 886 -24.28 -12.65 -17.86
C LEU A 886 -24.01 -11.76 -19.10
N ALA A 887 -24.73 -10.65 -19.26
CA ALA A 887 -24.50 -9.70 -20.35
C ALA A 887 -23.12 -9.02 -20.23
N LEU A 888 -22.72 -8.58 -19.04
CA LEU A 888 -21.40 -8.00 -18.76
C LEU A 888 -20.24 -8.98 -18.96
N ALA A 889 -20.50 -10.29 -18.90
CA ALA A 889 -19.52 -11.35 -19.18
C ALA A 889 -19.52 -11.84 -20.64
N SER A 890 -20.48 -11.41 -21.48
CA SER A 890 -20.79 -12.04 -22.77
C SER A 890 -19.79 -11.75 -23.91
N ARG A 891 -18.86 -10.79 -23.72
CA ARG A 891 -17.89 -10.34 -24.72
C ARG A 891 -16.44 -10.61 -24.28
N PRO A 892 -15.90 -11.83 -24.50
CA PRO A 892 -14.48 -12.11 -24.25
C PRO A 892 -13.55 -11.45 -25.28
N ASP A 893 -14.12 -10.95 -26.39
CA ASP A 893 -13.49 -10.20 -27.47
C ASP A 893 -13.18 -8.73 -27.12
N ASP A 894 -13.95 -8.13 -26.20
CA ASP A 894 -13.76 -6.75 -25.74
C ASP A 894 -12.81 -6.70 -24.52
N PRO A 895 -11.63 -6.06 -24.57
CA PRO A 895 -10.68 -6.03 -23.44
C PRO A 895 -11.24 -5.43 -22.15
N ALA A 896 -12.18 -4.47 -22.23
CA ALA A 896 -12.77 -3.80 -21.07
C ALA A 896 -13.78 -4.69 -20.34
N PHE A 897 -14.47 -5.58 -21.06
CA PHE A 897 -15.49 -6.47 -20.50
C PHE A 897 -15.03 -7.94 -20.34
N ARG A 898 -13.98 -8.36 -21.08
CA ARG A 898 -13.43 -9.72 -21.04
C ARG A 898 -13.20 -10.21 -19.60
N PRO A 899 -13.83 -11.30 -19.18
CA PRO A 899 -13.65 -11.89 -17.85
C PRO A 899 -12.19 -12.27 -17.56
N GLU A 900 -11.78 -12.16 -16.30
CA GLU A 900 -10.40 -12.43 -15.84
C GLU A 900 -10.39 -13.44 -14.68
N PRO A 901 -9.42 -14.35 -14.57
CA PRO A 901 -9.33 -15.26 -13.42
C PRO A 901 -9.28 -14.54 -12.07
N PHE A 902 -10.00 -15.03 -11.06
CA PHE A 902 -9.87 -14.58 -9.67
C PHE A 902 -8.88 -15.49 -8.93
N ASN A 903 -7.61 -15.37 -9.30
CA ASN A 903 -6.48 -16.16 -8.79
C ASN A 903 -6.10 -15.77 -7.35
N ALA A 904 -5.24 -16.58 -6.71
CA ALA A 904 -4.77 -16.37 -5.32
C ALA A 904 -4.16 -14.97 -5.08
N MET A 905 -3.48 -14.43 -6.10
CA MET A 905 -2.96 -13.06 -6.17
C MET A 905 -4.09 -12.02 -5.99
N ALA A 906 -5.14 -12.11 -6.83
CA ALA A 906 -6.33 -11.26 -6.69
C ALA A 906 -7.14 -11.53 -5.40
N GLN A 907 -7.15 -12.76 -4.87
CA GLN A 907 -7.75 -13.08 -3.57
C GLN A 907 -7.01 -12.34 -2.43
N ARG A 908 -5.67 -12.35 -2.44
CA ARG A 908 -4.81 -11.57 -1.50
C ARG A 908 -5.05 -10.07 -1.64
N SER A 909 -5.15 -9.56 -2.86
CA SER A 909 -5.42 -8.15 -3.17
C SER A 909 -6.79 -7.68 -2.67
N VAL A 910 -7.83 -8.52 -2.81
CA VAL A 910 -9.17 -8.26 -2.23
C VAL A 910 -9.12 -8.30 -0.70
N TYR A 911 -8.52 -9.32 -0.08
CA TYR A 911 -8.41 -9.42 1.39
C TYR A 911 -7.70 -8.20 2.00
N GLN A 912 -6.57 -7.74 1.42
CA GLN A 912 -5.89 -6.54 1.92
C GLN A 912 -6.74 -5.28 1.71
N THR A 913 -7.56 -5.20 0.65
CA THR A 913 -8.54 -4.10 0.47
C THR A 913 -9.57 -4.11 1.60
N MET A 914 -10.13 -5.28 1.95
CA MET A 914 -11.12 -5.44 3.02
C MET A 914 -10.53 -5.09 4.39
N ARG A 915 -9.39 -5.67 4.76
CA ARG A 915 -8.63 -5.36 5.98
C ARG A 915 -8.30 -3.87 6.13
N THR A 916 -7.98 -3.18 5.03
CA THR A 916 -7.77 -1.73 5.00
C THR A 916 -9.07 -0.94 5.20
N SER A 917 -10.16 -1.37 4.55
CA SER A 917 -11.51 -0.80 4.71
C SER A 917 -11.99 -0.90 6.16
N LEU A 918 -11.80 -2.07 6.78
CA LEU A 918 -12.14 -2.38 8.17
C LEU A 918 -11.40 -1.45 9.13
N ARG A 919 -10.06 -1.50 9.16
CA ARG A 919 -9.22 -0.71 10.07
C ARG A 919 -9.49 0.79 9.97
N ARG A 920 -9.58 1.33 8.74
CA ARG A 920 -9.88 2.76 8.51
C ARG A 920 -11.23 3.14 9.09
N THR A 921 -12.23 2.26 8.96
CA THR A 921 -13.59 2.53 9.41
C THR A 921 -13.77 2.29 10.91
N PHE A 922 -13.12 1.30 11.50
CA PHE A 922 -13.16 1.02 12.93
C PHE A 922 -12.44 2.12 13.71
N THR A 923 -11.30 2.63 13.21
CA THR A 923 -10.66 3.84 13.73
C THR A 923 -11.60 5.06 13.70
N LEU A 924 -12.40 5.21 12.64
CA LEU A 924 -13.39 6.28 12.55
C LEU A 924 -14.57 6.07 13.53
N LEU A 925 -15.04 4.83 13.68
CA LEU A 925 -16.11 4.46 14.61
C LEU A 925 -15.69 4.67 16.07
N GLU A 926 -14.49 4.28 16.47
CA GLU A 926 -13.94 4.53 17.81
C GLU A 926 -13.83 6.04 18.08
N LYS A 927 -13.25 6.79 17.15
CA LYS A 927 -13.15 8.26 17.23
C LYS A 927 -14.52 8.95 17.33
N LYS A 928 -15.56 8.38 16.71
CA LYS A 928 -16.95 8.87 16.73
C LYS A 928 -17.81 8.30 17.85
N LEU A 929 -17.36 7.28 18.57
CA LEU A 929 -18.09 6.62 19.66
C LEU A 929 -18.68 7.58 20.70
N PRO A 930 -18.02 8.70 21.11
CA PRO A 930 -18.60 9.66 22.05
C PRO A 930 -19.82 10.43 21.51
N GLU A 931 -19.95 10.56 20.19
CA GLU A 931 -21.03 11.30 19.52
C GLU A 931 -22.32 10.45 19.37
N LEU A 932 -22.22 9.13 19.53
CA LEU A 932 -23.35 8.19 19.38
C LEU A 932 -24.29 8.17 20.60
N SER A 933 -25.50 7.64 20.41
CA SER A 933 -26.48 7.44 21.50
C SER A 933 -25.94 6.47 22.56
N ARG A 934 -26.48 6.52 23.80
CA ARG A 934 -26.01 5.60 24.86
C ARG A 934 -26.27 4.13 24.53
N ALA A 935 -27.40 3.80 23.90
CA ALA A 935 -27.71 2.42 23.50
C ALA A 935 -26.76 1.93 22.38
N PHE A 936 -26.58 2.73 21.33
CA PHE A 936 -25.75 2.34 20.18
C PHE A 936 -24.25 2.33 20.51
N ARG A 937 -23.81 3.03 21.56
CA ARG A 937 -22.42 2.98 22.04
C ARG A 937 -21.99 1.61 22.51
N ASP A 938 -22.88 0.85 23.15
CA ASP A 938 -22.52 -0.46 23.68
C ASP A 938 -22.55 -1.52 22.55
N GLU A 939 -23.54 -1.47 21.64
CA GLU A 939 -23.53 -2.26 20.40
C GLU A 939 -22.31 -1.96 19.50
N ALA A 940 -21.87 -0.70 19.41
CA ALA A 940 -20.68 -0.31 18.66
C ALA A 940 -19.37 -0.85 19.28
N LYS A 941 -19.28 -0.92 20.62
CA LYS A 941 -18.12 -1.54 21.30
C LYS A 941 -18.06 -3.05 21.05
N GLU A 942 -19.21 -3.73 21.04
CA GLU A 942 -19.26 -5.16 20.73
C GLU A 942 -18.71 -5.43 19.32
N VAL A 943 -19.09 -4.61 18.32
CA VAL A 943 -18.56 -4.72 16.96
C VAL A 943 -17.08 -4.34 16.86
N LEU A 944 -16.62 -3.30 17.56
CA LEU A 944 -15.19 -2.97 17.65
C LEU A 944 -14.39 -4.13 18.27
N GLY A 945 -14.92 -4.77 19.32
CA GLY A 945 -14.33 -5.96 19.94
C GLY A 945 -14.28 -7.20 19.03
N ALA A 946 -15.10 -7.23 17.97
CA ALA A 946 -15.16 -8.32 17.00
C ALA A 946 -14.21 -8.15 15.80
N GLU A 947 -13.36 -7.10 15.75
CA GLU A 947 -12.45 -6.83 14.61
C GLU A 947 -11.63 -8.07 14.20
N GLN A 948 -11.09 -8.80 15.18
CA GLN A 948 -10.28 -10.00 14.92
C GLN A 948 -11.11 -11.17 14.37
N GLU A 949 -12.40 -11.29 14.74
CA GLU A 949 -13.28 -12.30 14.17
C GLU A 949 -13.62 -11.95 12.72
N ILE A 950 -13.91 -10.67 12.43
CA ILE A 950 -14.19 -10.18 11.08
C ILE A 950 -12.98 -10.43 10.17
N LEU A 951 -11.77 -10.08 10.62
CA LEU A 951 -10.53 -10.37 9.90
C LEU A 951 -10.33 -11.88 9.69
N ALA A 952 -10.63 -12.72 10.67
CA ALA A 952 -10.54 -14.18 10.51
C ALA A 952 -11.55 -14.71 9.47
N ARG A 953 -12.76 -14.12 9.39
CA ARG A 953 -13.79 -14.47 8.40
C ARG A 953 -13.38 -14.03 6.99
N GLU A 954 -12.88 -12.81 6.84
CA GLU A 954 -12.35 -12.28 5.58
C GLU A 954 -11.10 -13.06 5.12
N LYS A 955 -10.24 -13.48 6.05
CA LYS A 955 -9.01 -14.24 5.75
C LYS A 955 -9.31 -15.59 5.07
N ARG A 956 -10.48 -16.20 5.30
CA ARG A 956 -10.91 -17.45 4.65
C ARG A 956 -10.95 -17.35 3.11
N LEU A 957 -10.99 -16.14 2.55
CA LEU A 957 -10.75 -15.89 1.12
C LEU A 957 -9.40 -16.42 0.62
N LEU A 958 -8.43 -16.68 1.50
CA LEU A 958 -7.08 -17.13 1.15
C LEU A 958 -6.90 -18.66 1.32
N ASP A 959 -7.75 -19.31 2.09
CA ASP A 959 -7.59 -20.72 2.50
C ASP A 959 -7.77 -21.69 1.31
N ARG A 960 -8.46 -21.28 0.24
CA ARG A 960 -8.75 -22.10 -0.94
C ARG A 960 -8.63 -21.28 -2.22
N ARG A 961 -8.11 -21.89 -3.29
CA ARG A 961 -8.09 -21.27 -4.63
C ARG A 961 -9.45 -21.42 -5.30
N THR A 962 -10.12 -20.31 -5.58
CA THR A 962 -11.42 -20.31 -6.27
C THR A 962 -11.26 -20.39 -7.79
N ASN A 963 -12.24 -20.99 -8.46
CA ASN A 963 -12.28 -21.14 -9.92
C ASN A 963 -13.14 -20.06 -10.62
N ALA A 964 -13.55 -19.02 -9.88
CA ALA A 964 -14.39 -17.94 -10.41
C ALA A 964 -13.59 -16.90 -11.22
N ALA A 965 -14.30 -16.17 -12.08
CA ALA A 965 -13.79 -15.02 -12.82
C ALA A 965 -14.29 -13.68 -12.24
N LYS A 966 -13.45 -12.65 -12.34
CA LYS A 966 -13.79 -11.23 -12.22
C LYS A 966 -14.45 -10.75 -13.52
N ILE A 967 -15.46 -9.90 -13.40
CA ILE A 967 -16.16 -9.24 -14.53
C ILE A 967 -16.35 -7.74 -14.25
N ARG A 968 -16.81 -6.95 -15.24
CA ARG A 968 -17.38 -5.63 -14.95
C ARG A 968 -18.68 -5.83 -14.15
N ILE A 969 -18.93 -4.95 -13.20
CA ILE A 969 -20.05 -5.00 -12.25
C ILE A 969 -20.65 -3.59 -12.09
N HIS A 970 -21.80 -3.47 -11.45
CA HIS A 970 -22.43 -2.18 -11.16
C HIS A 970 -21.68 -1.43 -10.04
N GLY A 971 -21.11 -2.14 -9.06
CA GLY A 971 -20.15 -1.61 -8.10
C GLY A 971 -20.76 -0.87 -6.89
N ASP A 972 -21.99 -0.37 -7.00
CA ASP A 972 -22.80 0.15 -5.89
C ASP A 972 -24.28 -0.21 -6.06
N TYR A 973 -24.57 -1.51 -6.14
CA TYR A 973 -25.92 -2.01 -6.42
C TYR A 973 -26.79 -2.09 -5.16
N HIS A 974 -27.93 -1.40 -5.16
CA HIS A 974 -28.91 -1.38 -4.07
C HIS A 974 -30.32 -1.08 -4.59
N LEU A 975 -31.37 -1.25 -3.77
CA LEU A 975 -32.79 -1.09 -4.16
C LEU A 975 -33.17 0.30 -4.70
N GLY A 976 -32.32 1.32 -4.49
CA GLY A 976 -32.51 2.66 -5.03
C GLY A 976 -32.14 2.78 -6.52
N GLN A 977 -31.28 1.89 -7.03
CA GLN A 977 -30.86 1.84 -8.43
C GLN A 977 -31.77 0.94 -9.29
N LEU A 978 -33.01 0.77 -8.84
CA LEU A 978 -34.04 -0.05 -9.48
C LEU A 978 -35.35 0.75 -9.62
N LEU A 979 -35.86 0.86 -10.85
CA LEU A 979 -37.18 1.38 -11.15
C LEU A 979 -38.15 0.26 -11.52
N TYR A 980 -39.41 0.39 -11.14
CA TYR A 980 -40.47 -0.57 -11.50
C TYR A 980 -41.31 -0.08 -12.69
N THR A 981 -41.40 -0.87 -13.75
CA THR A 981 -42.11 -0.55 -15.01
C THR A 981 -43.55 -1.08 -15.03
N GLY A 982 -44.16 -1.33 -13.86
CA GLY A 982 -45.48 -1.97 -13.73
C GLY A 982 -45.46 -3.49 -13.95
N LYS A 983 -44.55 -4.02 -14.77
CA LYS A 983 -44.39 -5.46 -15.04
C LYS A 983 -42.98 -6.04 -14.81
N ASP A 984 -41.95 -5.21 -14.86
CA ASP A 984 -40.53 -5.61 -14.83
C ASP A 984 -39.67 -4.49 -14.23
N PHE A 985 -38.36 -4.68 -14.09
CA PHE A 985 -37.45 -3.71 -13.49
C PHE A 985 -36.41 -3.15 -14.48
N VAL A 986 -35.96 -1.92 -14.23
CA VAL A 986 -34.85 -1.28 -14.96
C VAL A 986 -33.76 -0.89 -13.97
N ILE A 987 -32.51 -1.23 -14.28
CA ILE A 987 -31.31 -0.95 -13.48
C ILE A 987 -30.71 0.38 -13.93
N LEU A 988 -30.33 1.24 -12.98
CA LEU A 988 -29.78 2.59 -13.22
C LEU A 988 -28.33 2.73 -12.74
N ASP A 989 -27.70 3.85 -13.11
CA ASP A 989 -26.60 4.47 -12.37
C ASP A 989 -25.34 3.59 -12.20
N PHE A 990 -24.76 3.15 -13.32
CA PHE A 990 -23.56 2.31 -13.36
C PHE A 990 -22.27 3.09 -13.04
N GLU A 991 -22.37 4.23 -12.33
CA GLU A 991 -21.24 5.10 -11.99
C GLU A 991 -20.30 4.47 -10.93
N GLY A 992 -20.80 3.51 -10.14
CA GLY A 992 -20.11 2.91 -8.98
C GLY A 992 -19.93 3.88 -7.82
N GLU A 993 -19.49 3.38 -6.65
CA GLU A 993 -19.36 4.14 -5.39
C GLU A 993 -18.62 5.49 -5.60
N PRO A 994 -19.30 6.66 -5.62
CA PRO A 994 -18.71 7.91 -6.14
C PRO A 994 -17.56 8.51 -5.31
N ALA A 995 -17.29 7.92 -4.13
CA ALA A 995 -16.13 8.24 -3.30
C ALA A 995 -14.82 7.61 -3.81
N ARG A 996 -14.87 6.66 -4.75
CA ARG A 996 -13.70 5.99 -5.33
C ARG A 996 -13.21 6.68 -6.61
N PRO A 997 -11.89 6.75 -6.89
CA PRO A 997 -11.37 7.30 -8.14
C PRO A 997 -11.89 6.55 -9.38
N LEU A 998 -12.03 7.27 -10.50
CA LEU A 998 -12.51 6.70 -11.77
C LEU A 998 -11.83 5.37 -12.16
N SER A 999 -10.50 5.30 -12.01
CA SER A 999 -9.69 4.12 -12.31
C SER A 999 -10.07 2.89 -11.48
N GLU A 1000 -10.46 3.07 -10.21
CA GLU A 1000 -10.91 1.98 -9.35
C GLU A 1000 -12.32 1.53 -9.72
N ARG A 1001 -13.21 2.47 -10.04
CA ARG A 1001 -14.59 2.22 -10.52
C ARG A 1001 -14.63 1.48 -11.86
N LYS A 1002 -13.53 1.53 -12.63
CA LYS A 1002 -13.34 0.78 -13.89
C LYS A 1002 -12.77 -0.63 -13.73
N LEU A 1003 -12.36 -1.05 -12.53
CA LEU A 1003 -11.84 -2.41 -12.32
C LEU A 1003 -12.91 -3.50 -12.54
N LYS A 1004 -12.43 -4.71 -12.84
CA LYS A 1004 -13.24 -5.94 -12.81
C LYS A 1004 -13.16 -6.55 -11.41
N ARG A 1005 -14.30 -6.99 -10.86
CA ARG A 1005 -14.43 -7.53 -9.50
C ARG A 1005 -15.33 -8.79 -9.54
N SER A 1006 -15.51 -9.48 -8.41
CA SER A 1006 -16.49 -10.58 -8.34
C SER A 1006 -17.92 -10.02 -8.39
N ALA A 1007 -18.80 -10.69 -9.13
CA ALA A 1007 -20.22 -10.38 -9.20
C ALA A 1007 -20.93 -10.45 -7.83
N LEU A 1008 -20.37 -11.23 -6.89
CA LEU A 1008 -20.89 -11.37 -5.53
C LEU A 1008 -20.83 -10.05 -4.72
N ARG A 1009 -20.07 -9.03 -5.15
CA ARG A 1009 -20.11 -7.70 -4.54
C ARG A 1009 -21.47 -7.00 -4.75
N ASP A 1010 -22.03 -7.08 -5.96
CA ASP A 1010 -23.36 -6.51 -6.26
C ASP A 1010 -24.46 -7.32 -5.55
N VAL A 1011 -24.30 -8.65 -5.48
CA VAL A 1011 -25.22 -9.55 -4.73
C VAL A 1011 -25.23 -9.19 -3.24
N ALA A 1012 -24.06 -9.00 -2.63
CA ALA A 1012 -23.94 -8.54 -1.25
C ALA A 1012 -24.58 -7.15 -1.05
N GLY A 1013 -24.34 -6.20 -1.96
CA GLY A 1013 -24.98 -4.87 -1.91
C GLY A 1013 -26.51 -4.92 -1.90
N MET A 1014 -27.12 -5.75 -2.74
CA MET A 1014 -28.57 -5.93 -2.74
C MET A 1014 -29.08 -6.62 -1.45
N MET A 1015 -28.37 -7.64 -0.96
CA MET A 1015 -28.70 -8.30 0.31
C MET A 1015 -28.62 -7.35 1.52
N ARG A 1016 -27.60 -6.49 1.58
CA ARG A 1016 -27.50 -5.39 2.55
C ARG A 1016 -28.68 -4.42 2.42
N SER A 1017 -29.07 -4.09 1.19
CA SER A 1017 -30.18 -3.17 0.90
C SER A 1017 -31.53 -3.65 1.43
N PHE A 1018 -31.80 -4.96 1.44
CA PHE A 1018 -33.00 -5.51 2.09
C PHE A 1018 -33.02 -5.28 3.61
N GLN A 1019 -31.90 -5.47 4.32
CA GLN A 1019 -31.86 -5.18 5.77
C GLN A 1019 -32.02 -3.67 6.03
N TYR A 1020 -31.42 -2.82 5.18
CA TYR A 1020 -31.61 -1.38 5.21
C TYR A 1020 -33.07 -0.97 5.06
N ALA A 1021 -33.81 -1.55 4.12
CA ALA A 1021 -35.24 -1.29 3.96
C ALA A 1021 -36.07 -1.80 5.15
N ALA A 1022 -35.73 -2.99 5.68
CA ALA A 1022 -36.38 -3.58 6.85
C ALA A 1022 -36.30 -2.65 8.07
N TYR A 1023 -35.10 -2.16 8.38
CA TYR A 1023 -34.87 -1.24 9.52
C TYR A 1023 -35.42 0.17 9.26
N SER A 1024 -35.38 0.67 8.02
CA SER A 1024 -35.97 1.97 7.66
C SER A 1024 -37.47 2.03 7.91
N ALA A 1025 -38.19 0.92 7.69
CA ALA A 1025 -39.62 0.83 7.97
C ALA A 1025 -39.94 0.92 9.47
N LEU A 1026 -39.07 0.43 10.37
CA LEU A 1026 -39.24 0.55 11.82
C LEU A 1026 -39.17 2.02 12.32
N TRP A 1027 -38.51 2.89 11.55
CA TRP A 1027 -38.23 4.28 11.94
C TRP A 1027 -39.11 5.31 11.22
N GLN A 1028 -40.09 4.87 10.43
CA GLN A 1028 -41.08 5.76 9.86
C GLN A 1028 -41.89 6.49 10.97
N PRO A 1029 -42.29 7.76 10.78
CA PRO A 1029 -43.08 8.50 11.78
C PRO A 1029 -44.42 7.88 12.17
N ALA A 1030 -44.95 6.94 11.37
CA ALA A 1030 -46.16 6.18 11.66
C ALA A 1030 -45.95 5.07 12.71
N MET A 1031 -44.71 4.63 12.96
CA MET A 1031 -44.44 3.53 13.88
C MET A 1031 -44.46 3.95 15.36
N ARG A 1032 -45.16 3.16 16.17
CA ARG A 1032 -45.16 3.29 17.63
C ARG A 1032 -43.82 2.82 18.20
N LYS A 1033 -43.13 3.69 18.92
CA LYS A 1033 -41.83 3.40 19.57
C LYS A 1033 -41.89 2.25 20.58
N GLU A 1034 -43.08 1.97 21.11
CA GLU A 1034 -43.36 0.85 22.03
C GLU A 1034 -43.35 -0.52 21.32
N ASP A 1035 -43.62 -0.55 20.01
CA ASP A 1035 -43.72 -1.76 19.21
C ASP A 1035 -42.39 -2.13 18.52
N VAL A 1036 -41.48 -1.15 18.33
CA VAL A 1036 -40.18 -1.35 17.67
C VAL A 1036 -39.36 -2.51 18.26
N PRO A 1037 -39.16 -2.65 19.60
CA PRO A 1037 -38.37 -3.77 20.14
C PRO A 1037 -39.02 -5.15 19.94
N PHE A 1038 -40.34 -5.20 19.75
CA PHE A 1038 -41.04 -6.44 19.39
C PHE A 1038 -40.87 -6.76 17.90
N LEU A 1039 -40.79 -5.74 17.04
CA LEU A 1039 -40.69 -5.84 15.58
C LEU A 1039 -39.26 -6.03 15.05
N GLU A 1040 -38.21 -5.61 15.77
CA GLU A 1040 -36.80 -5.74 15.36
C GLU A 1040 -36.46 -7.19 14.94
N ARG A 1041 -36.81 -8.18 15.77
CA ARG A 1041 -36.63 -9.61 15.44
C ARG A 1041 -37.38 -10.08 14.20
N TRP A 1042 -38.50 -9.44 13.84
CA TRP A 1042 -39.25 -9.72 12.61
C TRP A 1042 -38.63 -9.03 11.40
N ALA A 1043 -38.02 -7.84 11.57
CA ALA A 1043 -37.16 -7.22 10.55
C ALA A 1043 -36.02 -8.17 10.12
N ASP A 1044 -35.41 -8.83 11.11
CA ASP A 1044 -34.31 -9.77 10.90
C ASP A 1044 -34.76 -11.06 10.19
N LEU A 1045 -35.94 -11.60 10.52
CA LEU A 1045 -36.56 -12.71 9.75
C LEU A 1045 -36.92 -12.30 8.31
N TRP A 1046 -37.46 -11.09 8.11
CA TRP A 1046 -37.86 -10.60 6.80
C TRP A 1046 -36.68 -10.44 5.84
N TYR A 1047 -35.60 -9.77 6.26
CA TYR A 1047 -34.44 -9.59 5.38
C TYR A 1047 -33.79 -10.94 5.04
N ARG A 1048 -33.72 -11.88 6.00
CA ARG A 1048 -33.17 -13.23 5.76
C ARG A 1048 -33.95 -13.97 4.68
N GLN A 1049 -35.29 -13.97 4.74
CA GLN A 1049 -36.12 -14.61 3.72
C GLN A 1049 -35.98 -13.91 2.35
N MET A 1050 -35.97 -12.57 2.29
CA MET A 1050 -35.83 -11.87 1.00
C MET A 1050 -34.44 -12.03 0.38
N SER A 1051 -33.37 -11.96 1.19
CA SER A 1051 -32.01 -12.26 0.74
C SER A 1051 -31.85 -13.70 0.24
N SER A 1052 -32.50 -14.68 0.88
CA SER A 1052 -32.51 -16.07 0.44
C SER A 1052 -33.24 -16.24 -0.90
N VAL A 1053 -34.44 -15.67 -1.04
CA VAL A 1053 -35.24 -15.69 -2.30
C VAL A 1053 -34.49 -15.01 -3.45
N PHE A 1054 -33.82 -13.88 -3.18
CA PHE A 1054 -32.98 -13.18 -4.15
C PHE A 1054 -31.79 -14.03 -4.60
N LEU A 1055 -31.02 -14.56 -3.64
CA LEU A 1055 -29.81 -15.35 -3.90
C LEU A 1055 -30.12 -16.65 -4.64
N GLN A 1056 -31.19 -17.36 -4.26
CA GLN A 1056 -31.63 -18.57 -4.97
C GLN A 1056 -31.99 -18.26 -6.43
N SER A 1057 -32.76 -17.20 -6.69
CA SER A 1057 -33.15 -16.84 -8.05
C SER A 1057 -31.96 -16.34 -8.89
N TYR A 1058 -31.00 -15.66 -8.26
CA TYR A 1058 -29.73 -15.30 -8.88
C TYR A 1058 -28.94 -16.55 -9.29
N LEU A 1059 -28.64 -17.44 -8.35
CA LEU A 1059 -27.84 -18.66 -8.57
C LEU A 1059 -28.47 -19.62 -9.60
N ASN A 1060 -29.80 -19.78 -9.57
CA ASN A 1060 -30.53 -20.56 -10.57
C ASN A 1060 -30.39 -19.99 -11.97
N THR A 1061 -30.28 -18.67 -12.11
CA THR A 1061 -30.14 -17.97 -13.40
C THR A 1061 -28.68 -17.92 -13.86
N THR A 1062 -27.71 -17.81 -12.94
CA THR A 1062 -26.27 -17.87 -13.22
C THR A 1062 -25.69 -19.30 -13.24
N ASN A 1063 -26.52 -20.34 -13.35
CA ASN A 1063 -26.04 -21.72 -13.28
C ASN A 1063 -25.00 -22.01 -14.38
N GLY A 1064 -23.81 -22.47 -13.99
CA GLY A 1064 -22.68 -22.70 -14.89
C GLY A 1064 -21.89 -21.46 -15.31
N ALA A 1065 -22.26 -20.25 -14.86
CA ALA A 1065 -21.56 -19.01 -15.20
C ALA A 1065 -20.15 -18.96 -14.59
N ILE A 1066 -19.15 -18.56 -15.38
CA ILE A 1066 -17.73 -18.58 -14.99
C ILE A 1066 -17.37 -17.62 -13.84
N PHE A 1067 -18.21 -16.64 -13.52
CA PHE A 1067 -17.97 -15.66 -12.45
C PHE A 1067 -18.57 -16.05 -11.09
N VAL A 1068 -19.24 -17.21 -11.00
CA VAL A 1068 -19.76 -17.78 -9.75
C VAL A 1068 -18.93 -19.01 -9.36
N PRO A 1069 -18.49 -19.16 -8.09
CA PRO A 1069 -17.79 -20.35 -7.65
C PRO A 1069 -18.65 -21.61 -7.84
N LYS A 1070 -18.04 -22.69 -8.38
CA LYS A 1070 -18.72 -23.98 -8.58
C LYS A 1070 -18.91 -24.78 -7.29
N ASN A 1071 -18.17 -24.44 -6.24
CA ASN A 1071 -18.27 -25.05 -4.93
C ASN A 1071 -19.17 -24.22 -4.00
N SER A 1072 -20.04 -24.87 -3.24
CA SER A 1072 -20.89 -24.23 -2.23
C SER A 1072 -20.09 -23.50 -1.16
N ASP A 1073 -19.00 -24.11 -0.69
CA ASP A 1073 -18.21 -23.54 0.41
C ASP A 1073 -17.49 -22.27 -0.04
N ASP A 1074 -16.90 -22.29 -1.24
CA ASP A 1074 -16.19 -21.15 -1.82
C ASP A 1074 -17.16 -19.99 -2.11
N LEU A 1075 -18.38 -20.29 -2.55
CA LEU A 1075 -19.47 -19.33 -2.71
C LEU A 1075 -19.88 -18.72 -1.36
N GLN A 1076 -20.03 -19.53 -0.31
CA GLN A 1076 -20.37 -19.06 1.04
C GLN A 1076 -19.26 -18.16 1.60
N ILE A 1077 -18.00 -18.59 1.54
CA ILE A 1077 -16.83 -17.83 2.00
C ILE A 1077 -16.72 -16.47 1.26
N MET A 1078 -16.86 -16.48 -0.06
CA MET A 1078 -16.79 -15.23 -0.84
C MET A 1078 -17.97 -14.29 -0.55
N LEU A 1079 -19.18 -14.81 -0.40
CA LEU A 1079 -20.36 -14.01 -0.10
C LEU A 1079 -20.33 -13.43 1.32
N GLU A 1080 -19.89 -14.21 2.31
CA GLU A 1080 -19.70 -13.79 3.70
C GLU A 1080 -18.70 -12.63 3.79
N ALA A 1081 -17.54 -12.75 3.13
CA ALA A 1081 -16.54 -11.68 3.08
C ALA A 1081 -17.03 -10.40 2.37
N TYR A 1082 -17.78 -10.50 1.26
CA TYR A 1082 -18.35 -9.32 0.61
C TYR A 1082 -19.52 -8.68 1.38
N LEU A 1083 -20.28 -9.45 2.16
CA LEU A 1083 -21.28 -8.92 3.09
C LEU A 1083 -20.62 -8.14 4.24
N LEU A 1084 -19.48 -8.63 4.75
CA LEU A 1084 -18.67 -7.91 5.74
C LEU A 1084 -18.07 -6.61 5.16
N ASP A 1085 -17.36 -6.66 4.02
CA ASP A 1085 -16.79 -5.46 3.36
C ASP A 1085 -17.85 -4.37 3.10
N LYS A 1086 -19.05 -4.75 2.64
CA LYS A 1086 -20.12 -3.77 2.38
C LYS A 1086 -20.73 -3.22 3.68
N ALA A 1087 -20.93 -4.05 4.72
CA ALA A 1087 -21.38 -3.56 6.03
C ALA A 1087 -20.34 -2.65 6.70
N VAL A 1088 -19.05 -2.97 6.57
CA VAL A 1088 -17.93 -2.12 6.99
C VAL A 1088 -17.96 -0.79 6.25
N TYR A 1089 -18.04 -0.80 4.92
CA TYR A 1089 -18.16 0.41 4.10
C TYR A 1089 -19.36 1.28 4.53
N GLU A 1090 -20.50 0.66 4.81
CA GLU A 1090 -21.72 1.32 5.29
C GLU A 1090 -21.51 2.04 6.65
N ILE A 1091 -20.78 1.46 7.62
CA ILE A 1091 -20.40 2.18 8.86
C ILE A 1091 -19.66 3.48 8.51
N GLY A 1092 -18.66 3.38 7.61
CA GLY A 1092 -17.86 4.53 7.18
C GLY A 1092 -18.68 5.58 6.42
N TYR A 1093 -19.70 5.16 5.68
CA TYR A 1093 -20.63 6.05 4.99
C TYR A 1093 -21.56 6.76 5.97
N GLU A 1094 -22.26 6.04 6.85
CA GLU A 1094 -23.27 6.62 7.74
C GLU A 1094 -22.66 7.55 8.80
N LEU A 1095 -21.47 7.24 9.33
CA LEU A 1095 -20.76 8.12 10.27
C LEU A 1095 -20.43 9.50 9.68
N ASN A 1096 -20.37 9.63 8.36
CA ASN A 1096 -20.12 10.89 7.66
C ASN A 1096 -21.39 11.59 7.13
N HIS A 1097 -22.47 10.84 6.87
CA HIS A 1097 -23.68 11.37 6.23
C HIS A 1097 -24.94 11.35 7.11
N ARG A 1098 -25.23 10.24 7.81
CA ARG A 1098 -26.43 10.05 8.62
C ARG A 1098 -26.10 9.29 9.93
N PRO A 1099 -25.42 9.90 10.92
CA PRO A 1099 -24.89 9.17 12.08
C PRO A 1099 -25.92 8.44 12.96
N THR A 1100 -27.23 8.71 12.79
CA THR A 1100 -28.31 7.95 13.44
C THR A 1100 -28.58 6.59 12.79
N TRP A 1101 -28.17 6.37 11.53
CA TRP A 1101 -28.42 5.14 10.78
C TRP A 1101 -27.32 4.08 10.93
N VAL A 1102 -26.16 4.45 11.51
CA VAL A 1102 -24.98 3.57 11.69
C VAL A 1102 -25.28 2.26 12.46
N VAL A 1103 -26.37 2.20 13.22
CA VAL A 1103 -26.82 0.97 13.90
C VAL A 1103 -27.23 -0.14 12.91
N ILE A 1104 -27.69 0.19 11.69
CA ILE A 1104 -28.05 -0.81 10.66
C ILE A 1104 -26.84 -1.66 10.25
N PRO A 1105 -25.70 -1.09 9.80
CA PRO A 1105 -24.53 -1.90 9.47
C PRO A 1105 -23.82 -2.50 10.70
N ILE A 1106 -23.84 -1.84 11.87
CA ILE A 1106 -23.35 -2.43 13.13
C ILE A 1106 -24.11 -3.74 13.46
N ARG A 1107 -25.44 -3.71 13.42
CA ARG A 1107 -26.26 -4.93 13.59
C ARG A 1107 -26.12 -5.90 12.42
N GLY A 1108 -25.86 -5.41 11.21
CA GLY A 1108 -25.51 -6.21 10.04
C GLY A 1108 -24.29 -7.09 10.27
N ILE A 1109 -23.19 -6.52 10.76
CA ILE A 1109 -21.98 -7.28 11.13
C ILE A 1109 -22.30 -8.33 12.19
N LYS A 1110 -22.98 -7.95 13.28
CA LYS A 1110 -23.40 -8.91 14.34
C LYS A 1110 -24.22 -10.07 13.77
N HIS A 1111 -25.12 -9.80 12.83
CA HIS A 1111 -25.93 -10.83 12.16
C HIS A 1111 -25.13 -11.79 11.29
N ILE A 1112 -24.10 -11.30 10.57
CA ILE A 1112 -23.24 -12.13 9.71
C ILE A 1112 -22.33 -13.02 10.57
N LEU A 1113 -21.78 -12.49 11.66
CA LEU A 1113 -21.01 -13.29 12.62
C LEU A 1113 -21.89 -14.36 13.31
N GLN A 1114 -23.15 -14.04 13.62
CA GLN A 1114 -24.09 -14.98 14.24
C GLN A 1114 -24.72 -16.01 13.29
N SER A 1115 -24.56 -15.90 11.96
CA SER A 1115 -25.16 -16.84 11.00
C SER A 1115 -24.26 -18.06 10.72
N VAL A 1116 -24.06 -18.88 11.75
CA VAL A 1116 -23.40 -20.20 11.70
C VAL A 1116 -24.44 -21.28 12.01
#